data_AF-A0AAP2KW03-F1
#
_entry.id   AF-A0AAP2KW03-F1
#
_cell.length_a   1.000
_cell.length_b   1.000
_cell.length_c   1.000
_cell.angle_alpha   90.00
_cell.angle_beta   90.00
_cell.angle_gamma   90.00
#
_symmetry.space_group_name_H-M   'P 1'
#
loop_
_entity.id
_entity.type
_entity.pdbx_description
1 polymer ?
#
loop_
_entity_poly.entity_id
_entity_poly.type
_entity_poly.pdbx_seq_one_letter_code
_entity_poly.pdbx_strand_id
1 'polypeptide(L)'
;MFLPFRRARQPSSETPQVRLEREGRDEIRRITAAVEKVPWTVSLMQILWTAGPVTLLGAWGGYLLGYGKAPTADNYIFFISYTVITGAAGIIANVLHNLTGGRRAERTANKIERVIKSLPELLLATRNLIVENLEGDARRREAAAMLLRKQDLAPEGVELAAIELLDDRDSARIIAQVDIYRRVGLHARIRDLVALYRDTLEPQFAEIAELAPDAATLLRDRFEGRAPDLRQGVPRDSNFIERVLAAIEEDNDLLMTLQDVEEMLILAFELISGRRIPLLTFEYRGRWRLAQALDNLEEARARYRIAQATGLSRLKALTAYLAEQSGTLVEHAAAGLRAEVLLERSIQAMDALTEQIQHLAPEVARGRDERRAQLRQKADLLTNAIRLYKAAYSAYEAVGRSHAQLLKRSQRWDEISARLADQDTRLRLGPGRRGLRIHERVIALDDAAKAEVCKHLARHLKSAGIEQPRASRPQPLERDALLAVGMDVAKRLAIEIALALEPHIQLSRPEVQRAINGSNAADFGQVEPNLSAGAKAALGAAMVKEIDVDLSRTAESLALALVRHYRVDLDPAARRFLIKQYGARESTLDMLVNYQASHPRSEARSISYLSQRPTVVSAPRRDWYRALVQAKRALG
;
A
#
# COMPACT_ATOMS: atom_id res chain seq x y z
N MET A 1 -11.81 -5.69 -71.54
CA MET A 1 -12.41 -5.05 -70.36
C MET A 1 -12.31 -6.03 -69.20
N PHE A 2 -11.31 -5.88 -68.32
CA PHE A 2 -11.16 -6.68 -67.09
C PHE A 2 -10.67 -5.73 -65.99
N LEU A 3 -11.45 -5.63 -64.92
CA LEU A 3 -11.17 -4.81 -63.74
C LEU A 3 -10.11 -5.49 -62.86
N PRO A 4 -9.18 -4.73 -62.23
CA PRO A 4 -8.18 -5.30 -61.33
C PRO A 4 -8.75 -5.51 -59.92
N PHE A 5 -8.47 -6.68 -59.36
CA PHE A 5 -8.79 -7.05 -57.98
C PHE A 5 -8.05 -6.16 -56.96
N ARG A 6 -8.82 -5.60 -56.03
CA ARG A 6 -8.35 -4.87 -54.85
C ARG A 6 -7.66 -5.87 -53.91
N ARG A 7 -6.32 -5.77 -53.77
CA ARG A 7 -5.56 -6.50 -52.73
C ARG A 7 -6.10 -6.10 -51.35
N ALA A 8 -6.63 -7.07 -50.61
CA ALA A 8 -6.88 -6.93 -49.19
C ALA A 8 -5.55 -6.65 -48.48
N ARG A 9 -5.49 -5.55 -47.72
CA ARG A 9 -4.36 -5.22 -46.83
C ARG A 9 -4.20 -6.36 -45.82
N GLN A 10 -3.06 -7.05 -45.87
CA GLN A 10 -2.64 -7.94 -44.78
C GLN A 10 -2.47 -7.11 -43.49
N PRO A 11 -2.91 -7.62 -42.32
CA PRO A 11 -2.63 -6.96 -41.05
C PRO A 11 -1.12 -7.04 -40.82
N SER A 12 -0.48 -5.88 -40.70
CA SER A 12 0.93 -5.77 -40.32
C SER A 12 1.15 -6.48 -38.98
N SER A 13 2.10 -7.39 -38.94
CA SER A 13 2.66 -7.96 -37.71
C SER A 13 3.41 -6.86 -36.94
N GLU A 14 2.65 -6.05 -36.20
CA GLU A 14 3.21 -5.10 -35.25
C GLU A 14 4.00 -5.87 -34.17
N THR A 15 5.22 -5.44 -33.89
CA THR A 15 6.04 -6.01 -32.82
C THR A 15 5.36 -5.77 -31.47
N PRO A 16 5.47 -6.70 -30.51
CA PRO A 16 4.76 -6.63 -29.22
C PRO A 16 5.08 -5.35 -28.43
N GLN A 17 6.29 -4.82 -28.57
CA GLN A 17 6.73 -3.59 -27.92
C GLN A 17 5.98 -2.33 -28.42
N VAL A 18 5.68 -2.25 -29.73
CA VAL A 18 4.96 -1.13 -30.33
C VAL A 18 3.48 -1.14 -29.90
N ARG A 19 2.90 -2.33 -29.69
CA ARG A 19 1.54 -2.48 -29.17
C ARG A 19 1.40 -2.02 -27.72
N LEU A 20 2.31 -2.48 -26.85
CA LEU A 20 2.36 -2.07 -25.44
C LEU A 20 2.49 -0.54 -25.31
N GLU A 21 3.37 0.07 -26.10
CA GLU A 21 3.56 1.52 -26.06
C GLU A 21 2.28 2.29 -26.48
N ARG A 22 1.55 1.78 -27.47
CA ARG A 22 0.29 2.37 -27.91
C ARG A 22 -0.80 2.26 -26.84
N GLU A 23 -0.99 1.08 -26.27
CA GLU A 23 -1.98 0.83 -25.21
C GLU A 23 -1.75 1.74 -23.99
N GLY A 24 -0.50 1.86 -23.54
CA GLY A 24 -0.16 2.72 -22.40
C GLY A 24 -0.31 4.21 -22.71
N ARG A 25 0.03 4.66 -23.93
CA ARG A 25 -0.24 6.04 -24.36
C ARG A 25 -1.73 6.35 -24.40
N ASP A 26 -2.56 5.40 -24.82
CA ASP A 26 -4.01 5.56 -24.83
C ASP A 26 -4.57 5.62 -23.41
N GLU A 27 -3.99 4.91 -22.44
CA GLU A 27 -4.33 5.07 -21.02
C GLU A 27 -3.98 6.46 -20.49
N ILE A 28 -2.77 6.97 -20.75
CA ILE A 28 -2.36 8.31 -20.35
C ILE A 28 -3.28 9.38 -20.96
N ARG A 29 -3.68 9.20 -22.22
CA ARG A 29 -4.66 10.07 -22.88
C ARG A 29 -6.04 10.03 -22.22
N ARG A 30 -6.54 8.85 -21.83
CA ARG A 30 -7.82 8.72 -21.09
C ARG A 30 -7.79 9.47 -19.77
N ILE A 31 -6.73 9.28 -18.98
CA ILE A 31 -6.53 9.99 -17.70
C ILE A 31 -6.48 11.51 -17.92
N THR A 32 -5.75 11.96 -18.94
CA THR A 32 -5.65 13.39 -19.29
C THR A 32 -7.00 13.97 -19.68
N ALA A 33 -7.77 13.26 -20.52
CA ALA A 33 -9.07 13.73 -21.01
C ALA A 33 -10.14 13.85 -19.91
N ALA A 34 -10.05 13.05 -18.83
CA ALA A 34 -11.01 13.08 -17.73
C ALA A 34 -11.00 14.40 -16.94
N VAL A 35 -9.84 15.03 -16.81
CA VAL A 35 -9.66 16.34 -16.15
C VAL A 35 -10.26 17.48 -16.98
N GLU A 36 -10.32 17.30 -18.30
CA GLU A 36 -10.63 18.37 -19.25
C GLU A 36 -12.08 18.36 -19.74
N LYS A 37 -12.92 17.48 -19.20
CA LYS A 37 -14.37 17.49 -19.44
C LYS A 37 -15.01 18.74 -18.82
N VAL A 38 -14.80 19.88 -19.44
CA VAL A 38 -15.67 21.04 -19.31
C VAL A 38 -16.95 20.71 -20.10
N PRO A 39 -18.16 20.92 -19.56
CA PRO A 39 -19.41 20.66 -20.28
C PRO A 39 -19.66 21.75 -21.34
N TRP A 40 -19.16 21.54 -22.56
CA TRP A 40 -19.15 22.54 -23.64
C TRP A 40 -20.45 22.66 -24.43
N THR A 41 -21.19 21.56 -24.60
CA THR A 41 -22.42 21.56 -25.41
C THR A 41 -23.53 22.37 -24.75
N VAL A 42 -23.57 22.42 -23.43
CA VAL A 42 -24.57 23.20 -22.67
C VAL A 42 -24.23 24.70 -22.67
N SER A 43 -22.96 25.07 -22.54
CA SER A 43 -22.53 26.47 -22.52
C SER A 43 -22.66 27.15 -23.89
N LEU A 44 -22.27 26.48 -24.99
CA LEU A 44 -22.41 27.03 -26.33
C LEU A 44 -23.88 27.19 -26.73
N MET A 45 -24.72 26.21 -26.39
CA MET A 45 -26.15 26.29 -26.68
C MET A 45 -26.85 27.34 -25.79
N GLN A 46 -26.42 27.52 -24.54
CA GLN A 46 -26.88 28.63 -23.69
C GLN A 46 -26.46 29.99 -24.24
N ILE A 47 -25.22 30.16 -24.70
CA ILE A 47 -24.76 31.42 -25.31
C ILE A 47 -25.54 31.70 -26.59
N LEU A 48 -25.75 30.69 -27.45
CA LEU A 48 -26.50 30.85 -28.69
C LEU A 48 -28.00 31.15 -28.43
N TRP A 49 -28.58 30.52 -27.41
CA TRP A 49 -29.96 30.75 -26.98
C TRP A 49 -30.17 32.12 -26.31
N THR A 50 -29.20 32.57 -25.49
CA THR A 50 -29.28 33.86 -24.78
C THR A 50 -28.93 35.05 -25.68
N ALA A 51 -27.97 34.90 -26.59
CA ALA A 51 -27.54 35.97 -27.49
C ALA A 51 -28.43 36.18 -28.73
N GLY A 52 -29.28 35.20 -29.09
CA GLY A 52 -30.19 35.31 -30.22
C GLY A 52 -31.68 35.41 -29.81
N PRO A 53 -32.40 34.30 -29.64
CA PRO A 53 -33.85 34.31 -29.44
C PRO A 53 -34.31 35.09 -28.21
N VAL A 54 -33.64 34.92 -27.07
CA VAL A 54 -34.07 35.53 -25.79
C VAL A 54 -33.86 37.04 -25.80
N THR A 55 -32.76 37.51 -26.35
CA THR A 55 -32.46 38.95 -26.49
C THR A 55 -33.38 39.60 -27.52
N LEU A 56 -33.71 38.91 -28.61
CA LEU A 56 -34.68 39.40 -29.60
C LEU A 56 -36.10 39.49 -29.01
N LEU A 57 -36.53 38.47 -28.26
CA LEU A 57 -37.83 38.46 -27.56
C LEU A 57 -37.90 39.50 -26.44
N GLY A 58 -36.81 39.67 -25.68
CA GLY A 58 -36.70 40.68 -24.64
C GLY A 58 -36.71 42.10 -25.21
N ALA A 59 -36.01 42.33 -26.32
CA ALA A 59 -36.05 43.60 -27.05
C ALA A 59 -37.44 43.89 -27.60
N TRP A 60 -38.11 42.89 -28.20
CA TRP A 60 -39.46 43.03 -28.72
C TRP A 60 -40.48 43.34 -27.62
N GLY A 61 -40.45 42.58 -26.51
CA GLY A 61 -41.33 42.79 -25.36
C GLY A 61 -41.07 44.12 -24.63
N GLY A 62 -39.80 44.50 -24.47
CA GLY A 62 -39.41 45.78 -23.86
C GLY A 62 -39.83 46.99 -24.68
N TYR A 63 -39.74 46.90 -26.02
CA TYR A 63 -40.21 47.98 -26.90
C TYR A 63 -41.73 48.10 -26.89
N LEU A 64 -42.44 46.96 -26.87
CA LEU A 64 -43.90 46.93 -26.80
C LEU A 64 -44.42 47.51 -25.47
N LEU A 65 -43.79 47.16 -24.34
CA LEU A 65 -44.16 47.66 -23.02
C LEU A 65 -43.77 49.13 -22.80
N GLY A 66 -42.61 49.56 -23.31
CA GLY A 66 -42.09 50.91 -23.10
C GLY A 66 -42.68 51.97 -24.03
N TYR A 67 -42.98 51.61 -25.28
CA TYR A 67 -43.39 52.57 -26.32
C TYR A 67 -44.73 52.23 -26.99
N GLY A 68 -45.37 51.10 -26.65
CA GLY A 68 -46.69 50.71 -27.16
C GLY A 68 -46.73 50.36 -28.66
N LYS A 69 -45.57 50.20 -29.30
CA LYS A 69 -45.42 50.01 -30.75
C LYS A 69 -44.36 48.96 -31.05
N ALA A 70 -44.48 48.28 -32.18
CA ALA A 70 -43.45 47.37 -32.65
C ALA A 70 -42.13 48.11 -32.97
N PRO A 71 -40.96 47.48 -32.82
CA PRO A 71 -39.68 48.11 -33.11
C PRO A 71 -39.57 48.55 -34.57
N THR A 72 -38.93 49.70 -34.81
CA THR A 72 -38.61 50.18 -36.18
C THR A 72 -37.46 49.38 -36.81
N ALA A 73 -37.34 49.45 -38.14
CA ALA A 73 -36.32 48.71 -38.89
C ALA A 73 -34.88 49.01 -38.43
N ASP A 74 -34.59 50.27 -38.06
CA ASP A 74 -33.27 50.67 -37.56
C ASP A 74 -32.90 50.00 -36.24
N ASN A 75 -33.88 49.78 -35.35
CA ASN A 75 -33.67 49.08 -34.09
C ASN A 75 -33.40 47.59 -34.32
N TYR A 76 -34.09 46.97 -35.28
CA TYR A 76 -33.78 45.59 -35.68
C TYR A 76 -32.35 45.45 -36.18
N ILE A 77 -31.88 46.40 -36.99
CA ILE A 77 -30.49 46.42 -37.48
C ILE A 77 -29.51 46.55 -36.31
N PHE A 78 -29.77 47.43 -35.35
CA PHE A 78 -28.95 47.58 -34.14
C PHE A 78 -28.89 46.31 -33.29
N PHE A 79 -30.03 45.66 -33.01
CA PHE A 79 -30.06 44.43 -32.23
C PHE A 79 -29.39 43.26 -32.95
N ILE A 80 -29.62 43.11 -34.26
CA ILE A 80 -28.97 42.08 -35.06
C ILE A 80 -27.46 42.29 -35.07
N SER A 81 -26.99 43.52 -35.30
CA SER A 81 -25.55 43.81 -35.30
C SER A 81 -24.90 43.61 -33.93
N TYR A 82 -25.57 43.99 -32.83
CA TYR A 82 -25.11 43.71 -31.47
C TYR A 82 -25.03 42.20 -31.19
N THR A 83 -26.04 41.42 -31.59
CA THR A 83 -26.04 39.95 -31.46
C THR A 83 -24.93 39.30 -32.27
N VAL A 84 -24.68 39.76 -33.51
CA VAL A 84 -23.60 39.24 -34.36
C VAL A 84 -22.23 39.53 -33.73
N ILE A 85 -22.00 40.74 -33.23
CA ILE A 85 -20.74 41.12 -32.58
C ILE A 85 -20.54 40.32 -31.29
N THR A 86 -21.58 40.18 -30.47
CA THR A 86 -21.50 39.41 -29.21
C THR A 86 -21.30 37.91 -29.48
N GLY A 87 -21.96 37.36 -30.49
CA GLY A 87 -21.75 35.99 -30.96
C GLY A 87 -20.33 35.77 -31.47
N ALA A 88 -19.79 36.70 -32.27
CA ALA A 88 -18.42 36.65 -32.76
C ALA A 88 -17.40 36.75 -31.61
N ALA A 89 -17.61 37.64 -30.63
CA ALA A 89 -16.78 37.75 -29.44
C ALA A 89 -16.80 36.45 -28.61
N GLY A 90 -17.97 35.81 -28.48
CA GLY A 90 -18.11 34.50 -27.85
C GLY A 90 -17.32 33.40 -28.56
N ILE A 91 -17.35 33.36 -29.89
CA ILE A 91 -16.56 32.41 -30.70
C ILE A 91 -15.06 32.68 -30.53
N ILE A 92 -14.62 33.94 -30.56
CA ILE A 92 -13.21 34.32 -30.38
C ILE A 92 -12.71 33.94 -28.99
N ALA A 93 -13.48 34.24 -27.94
CA ALA A 93 -13.17 33.84 -26.57
C ALA A 93 -13.04 32.31 -26.45
N ASN A 94 -13.88 31.56 -27.16
CA ASN A 94 -13.85 30.11 -27.21
C ASN A 94 -12.58 29.56 -27.91
N VAL A 95 -12.18 30.17 -29.02
CA VAL A 95 -10.93 29.83 -29.73
C VAL A 95 -9.71 30.12 -28.85
N LEU A 96 -9.68 31.28 -28.18
CA LEU A 96 -8.61 31.59 -27.23
C LEU A 96 -8.56 30.59 -26.07
N HIS A 97 -9.73 30.20 -25.55
CA HIS A 97 -9.81 29.20 -24.48
C HIS A 97 -9.27 27.84 -24.96
N ASN A 98 -9.64 27.38 -26.16
CA ASN A 98 -9.12 26.15 -26.77
C ASN A 98 -7.60 26.15 -26.98
N LEU A 99 -7.04 27.26 -27.45
CA LEU A 99 -5.59 27.41 -27.63
C LEU A 99 -4.84 27.34 -26.29
N THR A 100 -5.44 27.84 -25.21
CA THR A 100 -4.87 27.70 -23.86
C THR A 100 -5.12 26.34 -23.22
N GLY A 101 -6.22 25.66 -23.57
CA GLY A 101 -6.59 24.32 -23.10
C GLY A 101 -5.61 23.24 -23.56
N GLY A 102 -5.24 23.22 -24.84
CA GLY A 102 -4.27 22.25 -25.37
C GLY A 102 -2.91 22.27 -24.64
N ARG A 103 -2.43 23.46 -24.27
CA ARG A 103 -1.20 23.61 -23.46
C ARG A 103 -1.36 23.09 -22.03
N ARG A 104 -2.56 23.13 -21.45
CA ARG A 104 -2.86 22.57 -20.11
C ARG A 104 -2.97 21.05 -20.16
N ALA A 105 -3.56 20.51 -21.23
CA ALA A 105 -3.64 19.08 -21.51
C ALA A 105 -2.26 18.47 -21.59
N GLU A 106 -1.41 19.06 -22.44
CA GLU A 106 -0.03 18.63 -22.64
C GLU A 106 0.78 18.70 -21.35
N ARG A 107 0.63 19.78 -20.55
CA ARG A 107 1.25 19.87 -19.23
C ARG A 107 0.77 18.80 -18.26
N THR A 108 -0.50 18.41 -18.32
CA THR A 108 -1.07 17.37 -17.45
C THR A 108 -0.59 15.99 -17.88
N ALA A 109 -0.60 15.70 -19.19
CA ALA A 109 -0.03 14.49 -19.76
C ALA A 109 1.46 14.34 -19.39
N ASN A 110 2.26 15.40 -19.53
CA ASN A 110 3.68 15.39 -19.14
C ASN A 110 3.88 15.10 -17.64
N LYS A 111 2.98 15.59 -16.77
CA LYS A 111 3.03 15.27 -15.33
C LYS A 111 2.69 13.80 -15.06
N ILE A 112 1.68 13.27 -15.74
CA ILE A 112 1.28 11.85 -15.62
C ILE A 112 2.41 10.95 -16.12
N GLU A 113 2.96 11.23 -17.30
CA GLU A 113 4.11 10.52 -17.87
C GLU A 113 5.31 10.53 -16.94
N ARG A 114 5.59 11.68 -16.31
CA ARG A 114 6.67 11.81 -15.34
C ARG A 114 6.48 10.88 -14.15
N VAL A 115 5.30 10.87 -13.54
CA VAL A 115 5.01 10.03 -12.37
C VAL A 115 5.08 8.55 -12.72
N ILE A 116 4.45 8.14 -13.84
CA ILE A 116 4.49 6.74 -14.32
C ILE A 116 5.92 6.29 -14.61
N LYS A 117 6.77 7.18 -15.12
CA LYS A 117 8.18 6.87 -15.36
C LYS A 117 8.98 6.72 -14.06
N SER A 118 8.80 7.66 -13.13
CA SER A 118 9.61 7.79 -11.93
C SER A 118 9.24 6.81 -10.82
N LEU A 119 7.97 6.45 -10.62
CA LEU A 119 7.58 5.56 -9.51
C LEU A 119 8.28 4.18 -9.54
N PRO A 120 8.33 3.45 -10.66
CA PRO A 120 9.07 2.20 -10.73
C PRO A 120 10.59 2.36 -10.57
N GLU A 121 11.15 3.48 -11.03
CA GLU A 121 12.59 3.78 -10.86
C GLU A 121 12.92 4.04 -9.38
N LEU A 122 12.06 4.77 -8.69
CA LEU A 122 12.18 5.04 -7.25
C LEU A 122 11.97 3.78 -6.41
N LEU A 123 11.13 2.84 -6.87
CA LEU A 123 11.00 1.53 -6.24
C LEU A 123 12.35 0.80 -6.23
N LEU A 124 13.04 0.78 -7.38
CA LEU A 124 14.37 0.15 -7.50
C LEU A 124 15.42 0.89 -6.67
N ALA A 125 15.40 2.23 -6.66
CA ALA A 125 16.29 3.02 -5.82
C ALA A 125 16.05 2.74 -4.33
N THR A 126 14.78 2.65 -3.90
CA THR A 126 14.42 2.33 -2.51
C THR A 126 14.91 0.94 -2.11
N ARG A 127 14.77 -0.06 -2.99
CA ARG A 127 15.34 -1.41 -2.76
C ARG A 127 16.85 -1.38 -2.58
N ASN A 128 17.55 -0.61 -3.40
CA ASN A 128 19.00 -0.44 -3.25
C ASN A 128 19.35 0.22 -1.91
N LEU A 129 18.62 1.27 -1.50
CA LEU A 129 18.82 1.94 -0.22
C LEU A 129 18.56 1.01 0.98
N ILE A 130 17.57 0.12 0.89
CA ILE A 130 17.33 -0.89 1.93
C ILE A 130 18.57 -1.76 2.11
N VAL A 131 19.13 -2.30 1.01
CA VAL A 131 20.30 -3.17 1.05
C VAL A 131 21.57 -2.42 1.48
N GLU A 132 21.75 -1.19 1.00
CA GLU A 132 22.91 -0.35 1.32
C GLU A 132 23.03 -0.04 2.81
N ASN A 133 21.89 0.21 3.48
CA ASN A 133 21.84 0.53 4.92
C ASN A 133 22.00 -0.69 5.84
N LEU A 134 22.03 -1.90 5.30
CA LEU A 134 22.27 -3.12 6.07
C LEU A 134 23.75 -3.50 6.03
N GLU A 135 24.27 -4.17 7.08
CA GLU A 135 25.65 -4.65 7.15
C GLU A 135 25.73 -6.18 7.25
N GLY A 136 26.87 -6.75 6.87
CA GLY A 136 27.18 -8.18 7.05
C GLY A 136 26.13 -9.14 6.48
N ASP A 137 25.74 -10.12 7.28
CA ASP A 137 24.79 -11.18 6.90
C ASP A 137 23.36 -10.66 6.71
N ALA A 138 23.02 -9.51 7.31
CA ALA A 138 21.73 -8.86 7.10
C ALA A 138 21.55 -8.46 5.63
N ARG A 139 22.60 -7.85 5.07
CA ARG A 139 22.64 -7.40 3.68
C ARG A 139 22.53 -8.57 2.72
N ARG A 140 23.29 -9.65 2.97
CA ARG A 140 23.26 -10.89 2.16
C ARG A 140 21.86 -11.49 2.12
N ARG A 141 21.24 -11.66 3.29
CA ARG A 141 19.90 -12.25 3.40
C ARG A 141 18.80 -11.40 2.77
N GLU A 142 18.84 -10.08 2.96
CA GLU A 142 17.85 -9.18 2.35
C GLU A 142 17.97 -9.17 0.82
N ALA A 143 19.20 -9.10 0.28
CA ALA A 143 19.43 -9.17 -1.16
C ALA A 143 18.93 -10.50 -1.75
N ALA A 144 19.21 -11.62 -1.09
CA ALA A 144 18.72 -12.94 -1.50
C ALA A 144 17.18 -13.03 -1.44
N ALA A 145 16.55 -12.49 -0.40
CA ALA A 145 15.10 -12.44 -0.30
C ALA A 145 14.48 -11.64 -1.45
N MET A 146 15.05 -10.48 -1.79
CA MET A 146 14.61 -9.67 -2.93
C MET A 146 14.75 -10.41 -4.27
N LEU A 147 15.83 -11.17 -4.47
CA LEU A 147 16.01 -12.00 -5.67
C LEU A 147 14.95 -13.11 -5.75
N LEU A 148 14.76 -13.88 -4.68
CA LEU A 148 13.86 -15.03 -4.65
C LEU A 148 12.39 -14.66 -4.90
N ARG A 149 11.99 -13.41 -4.59
CA ARG A 149 10.65 -12.88 -4.89
C ARG A 149 10.36 -12.76 -6.39
N LYS A 150 11.38 -12.58 -7.24
CA LYS A 150 11.20 -12.42 -8.69
C LYS A 150 10.68 -13.71 -9.31
N GLN A 151 9.49 -13.70 -9.92
CA GLN A 151 8.92 -14.89 -10.56
C GLN A 151 9.90 -15.53 -11.58
N ASP A 152 10.34 -14.76 -12.58
CA ASP A 152 11.23 -15.23 -13.64
C ASP A 152 12.71 -14.96 -13.29
N LEU A 153 13.13 -15.50 -12.15
CA LEU A 153 14.53 -15.50 -11.74
C LEU A 153 15.27 -16.64 -12.44
N ALA A 154 16.33 -16.32 -13.21
CA ALA A 154 17.15 -17.33 -13.86
C ALA A 154 17.73 -18.33 -12.84
N PRO A 155 17.99 -19.61 -13.22
CA PRO A 155 18.52 -20.61 -12.29
C PRO A 155 19.79 -20.17 -11.58
N GLU A 156 20.66 -19.43 -12.25
CA GLU A 156 21.89 -18.85 -11.68
C GLU A 156 21.57 -17.80 -10.60
N GLY A 157 20.46 -17.07 -10.76
CA GLY A 157 19.96 -16.15 -9.74
C GLY A 157 19.37 -16.88 -8.54
N VAL A 158 18.73 -18.04 -8.75
CA VAL A 158 18.26 -18.92 -7.65
C VAL A 158 19.46 -19.49 -6.88
N GLU A 159 20.49 -19.95 -7.61
CA GLU A 159 21.74 -20.44 -7.04
C GLU A 159 22.43 -19.37 -6.20
N LEU A 160 22.60 -18.16 -6.75
CA LEU A 160 23.19 -17.03 -6.04
C LEU A 160 22.43 -16.72 -4.74
N ALA A 161 21.11 -16.62 -4.80
CA ALA A 161 20.31 -16.37 -3.61
C ALA A 161 20.42 -17.49 -2.57
N ALA A 162 20.50 -18.75 -3.01
CA ALA A 162 20.71 -19.88 -2.11
C ALA A 162 22.11 -19.87 -1.46
N ILE A 163 23.16 -19.50 -2.20
CA ILE A 163 24.52 -19.33 -1.65
C ILE A 163 24.53 -18.24 -0.58
N GLU A 164 23.93 -17.08 -0.86
CA GLU A 164 23.87 -15.95 0.08
C GLU A 164 23.09 -16.27 1.37
N LEU A 165 22.15 -17.23 1.32
CA LEU A 165 21.34 -17.65 2.47
C LEU A 165 21.93 -18.81 3.26
N LEU A 166 22.43 -19.84 2.57
CA LEU A 166 22.86 -21.11 3.17
C LEU A 166 24.38 -21.16 3.41
N ASP A 167 25.15 -20.32 2.72
CA ASP A 167 26.63 -20.39 2.66
C ASP A 167 27.16 -21.77 2.19
N ASP A 168 26.31 -22.58 1.53
CA ASP A 168 26.61 -23.91 1.02
C ASP A 168 26.35 -24.01 -0.48
N ARG A 169 27.44 -24.19 -1.25
CA ARG A 169 27.41 -24.26 -2.70
C ARG A 169 26.73 -25.52 -3.23
N ASP A 170 26.88 -26.65 -2.55
CA ASP A 170 26.31 -27.91 -3.04
C ASP A 170 24.79 -27.90 -2.90
N SER A 171 24.31 -27.44 -1.74
CA SER A 171 22.88 -27.19 -1.48
C SER A 171 22.29 -26.18 -2.46
N ALA A 172 22.98 -25.06 -2.70
CA ALA A 172 22.53 -24.05 -3.65
C ALA A 172 22.41 -24.59 -5.09
N ARG A 173 23.38 -25.40 -5.52
CA ARG A 173 23.37 -26.04 -6.84
C ARG A 173 22.20 -27.01 -6.99
N ILE A 174 21.86 -27.76 -5.95
CA ILE A 174 20.68 -28.65 -5.94
C ILE A 174 19.39 -27.84 -6.12
N ILE A 175 19.24 -26.74 -5.40
CA ILE A 175 18.05 -25.87 -5.50
C ILE A 175 17.96 -25.26 -6.91
N ALA A 176 19.08 -24.81 -7.49
CA ALA A 176 19.12 -24.33 -8.86
C ALA A 176 18.74 -25.42 -9.88
N GLN A 177 19.21 -26.65 -9.67
CA GLN A 177 18.85 -27.79 -10.50
C GLN A 177 17.33 -28.09 -10.45
N VAL A 178 16.71 -27.94 -9.28
CA VAL A 178 15.23 -28.01 -9.17
C VAL A 178 14.57 -26.95 -10.04
N ASP A 179 15.05 -25.69 -10.03
CA ASP A 179 14.46 -24.62 -10.87
C ASP A 179 14.62 -24.90 -12.38
N ILE A 180 15.75 -25.49 -12.80
CA ILE A 180 15.96 -25.95 -14.19
C ILE A 180 14.87 -26.96 -14.58
N TYR A 181 14.65 -27.98 -13.76
CA TYR A 181 13.62 -28.99 -14.04
C TYR A 181 12.20 -28.42 -14.00
N ARG A 182 11.93 -27.45 -13.10
CA ARG A 182 10.67 -26.73 -13.03
C ARG A 182 10.36 -26.01 -14.35
N ARG A 183 11.33 -25.29 -14.91
CA ARG A 183 11.17 -24.53 -16.16
C ARG A 183 10.81 -25.40 -17.35
N VAL A 184 11.27 -26.65 -17.37
CA VAL A 184 10.98 -27.64 -18.44
C VAL A 184 9.75 -28.50 -18.10
N GLY A 185 9.15 -28.35 -16.90
CA GLY A 185 7.96 -29.08 -16.48
C GLY A 185 8.22 -30.52 -16.00
N LEU A 186 9.46 -30.87 -15.65
CA LEU A 186 9.86 -32.22 -15.23
C LEU A 186 9.60 -32.47 -13.73
N HIS A 187 8.33 -32.39 -13.32
CA HIS A 187 7.92 -32.48 -11.91
C HIS A 187 8.25 -33.82 -11.24
N ALA A 188 8.29 -34.93 -11.99
CA ALA A 188 8.71 -36.21 -11.43
C ALA A 188 10.15 -36.15 -10.91
N ARG A 189 11.06 -35.55 -11.70
CA ARG A 189 12.45 -35.40 -11.32
C ARG A 189 12.65 -34.45 -10.14
N ILE A 190 11.82 -33.40 -10.05
CA ILE A 190 11.80 -32.51 -8.88
C ILE A 190 11.46 -33.31 -7.61
N ARG A 191 10.41 -34.16 -7.65
CA ARG A 191 10.04 -34.99 -6.50
C ARG A 191 11.17 -35.93 -6.08
N ASP A 192 11.90 -36.51 -7.03
CA ASP A 192 13.05 -37.37 -6.72
C ASP A 192 14.16 -36.58 -5.99
N LEU A 193 14.51 -35.38 -6.49
CA LEU A 193 15.52 -34.53 -5.86
C LEU A 193 15.09 -34.06 -4.47
N VAL A 194 13.82 -33.64 -4.33
CA VAL A 194 13.28 -33.23 -3.04
C VAL A 194 13.33 -34.40 -2.06
N ALA A 195 12.91 -35.61 -2.47
CA ALA A 195 12.95 -36.78 -1.60
C ALA A 195 14.40 -37.15 -1.19
N LEU A 196 15.36 -36.99 -2.10
CA LEU A 196 16.77 -37.34 -1.85
C LEU A 196 17.47 -36.35 -0.90
N TYR A 197 17.18 -35.05 -1.00
CA TYR A 197 17.93 -34.00 -0.29
C TYR A 197 17.13 -33.30 0.83
N ARG A 198 15.87 -33.67 1.05
CA ARG A 198 15.02 -33.08 2.11
C ARG A 198 15.69 -33.14 3.48
N ASP A 199 16.22 -34.29 3.87
CA ASP A 199 16.79 -34.48 5.21
C ASP A 199 18.05 -33.64 5.44
N THR A 200 18.75 -33.25 4.36
CA THR A 200 19.92 -32.37 4.42
C THR A 200 19.53 -30.89 4.46
N LEU A 201 18.54 -30.48 3.66
CA LEU A 201 18.18 -29.07 3.46
C LEU A 201 17.17 -28.54 4.48
N GLU A 202 16.28 -29.38 5.00
CA GLU A 202 15.24 -28.95 5.94
C GLU A 202 15.80 -28.35 7.24
N PRO A 203 16.87 -28.90 7.86
CA PRO A 203 17.51 -28.28 9.01
C PRO A 203 18.09 -26.89 8.70
N GLN A 204 18.73 -26.72 7.53
CA GLN A 204 19.28 -25.44 7.10
C GLN A 204 18.16 -24.39 6.89
N PHE A 205 17.02 -24.80 6.32
CA PHE A 205 15.85 -23.92 6.21
C PHE A 205 15.29 -23.52 7.58
N ALA A 206 15.33 -24.41 8.57
CA ALA A 206 14.89 -24.11 9.93
C ALA A 206 15.80 -23.08 10.61
N GLU A 207 17.12 -23.21 10.46
CA GLU A 207 18.09 -22.23 10.98
C GLU A 207 17.87 -20.84 10.38
N ILE A 208 17.69 -20.76 9.06
CA ILE A 208 17.38 -19.47 8.40
C ILE A 208 16.03 -18.94 8.87
N ALA A 209 15.03 -19.79 9.12
CA ALA A 209 13.68 -19.34 9.50
C ALA A 209 13.65 -18.60 10.85
N GLU A 210 14.59 -18.85 11.76
CA GLU A 210 14.73 -18.09 13.01
C GLU A 210 15.22 -16.65 12.79
N LEU A 211 15.99 -16.44 11.72
CA LEU A 211 16.64 -15.17 11.40
C LEU A 211 15.87 -14.36 10.35
N ALA A 212 15.38 -15.03 9.30
CA ALA A 212 14.73 -14.48 8.11
C ALA A 212 13.61 -15.43 7.62
N PRO A 213 12.45 -15.46 8.30
CA PRO A 213 11.37 -16.42 8.02
C PRO A 213 10.81 -16.35 6.60
N ASP A 214 10.69 -15.14 6.06
CA ASP A 214 10.16 -14.92 4.70
C ASP A 214 11.14 -15.45 3.65
N ALA A 215 12.44 -15.22 3.82
CA ALA A 215 13.49 -15.70 2.92
C ALA A 215 13.58 -17.23 2.95
N ALA A 216 13.52 -17.84 4.14
CA ALA A 216 13.50 -19.29 4.29
C ALA A 216 12.29 -19.92 3.59
N THR A 217 11.11 -19.29 3.71
CA THR A 217 9.89 -19.77 3.06
C THR A 217 10.02 -19.72 1.53
N LEU A 218 10.51 -18.61 0.98
CA LEU A 218 10.74 -18.47 -0.46
C LEU A 218 11.77 -19.49 -0.97
N LEU A 219 12.86 -19.71 -0.23
CA LEU A 219 13.89 -20.67 -0.61
C LEU A 219 13.36 -22.11 -0.57
N ARG A 220 12.61 -22.47 0.48
CA ARG A 220 11.95 -23.77 0.60
C ARG A 220 10.96 -24.00 -0.55
N ASP A 221 10.13 -23.01 -0.88
CA ASP A 221 9.20 -23.12 -2.00
C ASP A 221 9.94 -23.36 -3.32
N ARG A 222 11.05 -22.66 -3.57
CA ARG A 222 11.89 -22.89 -4.76
C ARG A 222 12.47 -24.29 -4.80
N PHE A 223 12.97 -24.80 -3.66
CA PHE A 223 13.46 -26.17 -3.55
C PHE A 223 12.37 -27.22 -3.82
N GLU A 224 11.11 -26.92 -3.53
CA GLU A 224 9.99 -27.79 -3.88
C GLU A 224 9.50 -27.62 -5.33
N GLY A 225 10.18 -26.81 -6.13
CA GLY A 225 9.82 -26.50 -7.51
C GLY A 225 8.62 -25.54 -7.63
N ARG A 226 8.32 -24.78 -6.57
CA ARG A 226 7.27 -23.78 -6.52
C ARG A 226 7.90 -22.39 -6.66
N ALA A 227 7.61 -21.72 -7.78
CA ALA A 227 8.03 -20.33 -8.00
C ALA A 227 6.88 -19.36 -7.65
N PRO A 228 7.19 -18.11 -7.27
CA PRO A 228 6.20 -17.06 -7.10
C PRO A 228 5.31 -16.93 -8.34
N ASP A 229 4.01 -16.76 -8.13
CA ASP A 229 3.02 -16.60 -9.19
C ASP A 229 2.56 -15.13 -9.24
N LEU A 230 2.74 -14.48 -10.39
CA LEU A 230 2.26 -13.09 -10.60
C LEU A 230 0.76 -12.95 -10.37
N ARG A 231 -0.02 -13.99 -10.68
CA ARG A 231 -1.47 -13.96 -10.48
C ARG A 231 -1.83 -13.96 -9.01
N GLN A 232 -1.04 -14.64 -8.18
CA GLN A 232 -1.24 -14.59 -6.73
C GLN A 232 -0.76 -13.25 -6.16
N GLY A 233 0.24 -12.62 -6.78
CA GLY A 233 0.86 -11.40 -6.28
C GLY A 233 1.70 -11.65 -5.02
N VAL A 234 2.17 -10.57 -4.39
CA VAL A 234 3.05 -10.62 -3.22
C VAL A 234 2.29 -10.15 -1.98
N PRO A 235 2.40 -10.84 -0.82
CA PRO A 235 1.80 -10.35 0.42
C PRO A 235 2.45 -9.01 0.82
N ARG A 236 1.63 -8.03 1.20
CA ARG A 236 2.10 -6.71 1.66
C ARG A 236 2.70 -6.78 3.06
N ASP A 237 3.63 -5.88 3.37
CA ASP A 237 4.02 -5.70 4.76
C ASP A 237 2.85 -5.19 5.63
N SER A 238 2.77 -5.74 6.83
CA SER A 238 1.71 -5.43 7.78
C SER A 238 1.84 -4.01 8.34
N ASN A 239 0.73 -3.27 8.31
CA ASN A 239 0.56 -1.95 8.92
C ASN A 239 1.47 -0.83 8.34
N PHE A 240 1.97 -0.97 7.11
CA PHE A 240 2.80 0.08 6.49
C PHE A 240 2.08 1.43 6.37
N ILE A 241 0.78 1.41 6.02
CA ILE A 241 -0.05 2.63 5.95
C ILE A 241 -0.14 3.30 7.32
N GLU A 242 -0.32 2.53 8.39
CA GLU A 242 -0.41 3.07 9.74
C GLU A 242 0.91 3.73 10.16
N ARG A 243 2.06 3.14 9.83
CA ARG A 243 3.37 3.77 10.08
C ARG A 243 3.55 5.08 9.34
N VAL A 244 3.17 5.13 8.07
CA VAL A 244 3.25 6.35 7.26
C VAL A 244 2.33 7.43 7.85
N LEU A 245 1.07 7.11 8.17
CA LEU A 245 0.14 8.07 8.76
C LEU A 245 0.59 8.54 10.14
N ALA A 246 1.13 7.64 10.96
CA ALA A 246 1.71 7.99 12.24
C ALA A 246 2.91 8.93 12.12
N ALA A 247 3.78 8.72 11.15
CA ALA A 247 4.91 9.61 10.88
C ALA A 247 4.42 11.03 10.53
N ILE A 248 3.30 11.13 9.79
CA ILE A 248 2.64 12.41 9.46
C ILE A 248 2.04 13.06 10.72
N GLU A 249 1.31 12.30 11.52
CA GLU A 249 0.63 12.81 12.72
C GLU A 249 1.60 13.30 13.80
N GLU A 250 2.73 12.59 13.99
CA GLU A 250 3.73 12.90 15.00
C GLU A 250 4.90 13.76 14.48
N ASP A 251 4.89 14.14 13.19
CA ASP A 251 5.99 14.84 12.49
C ASP A 251 7.35 14.16 12.75
N ASN A 252 7.38 12.84 12.58
CA ASN A 252 8.52 11.99 12.94
C ASN A 252 8.75 10.87 11.93
N ASP A 253 9.61 11.13 10.95
CA ASP A 253 10.01 10.20 9.89
C ASP A 253 10.70 8.91 10.40
N LEU A 254 11.18 8.89 11.65
CA LEU A 254 11.78 7.70 12.26
C LEU A 254 10.75 6.59 12.52
N LEU A 255 9.45 6.91 12.50
CA LEU A 255 8.36 5.95 12.68
C LEU A 255 8.11 5.09 11.44
N MET A 256 8.73 5.45 10.32
CA MET A 256 8.59 4.82 9.03
C MET A 256 9.90 4.16 8.62
N THR A 257 9.83 2.94 8.09
CA THR A 257 10.98 2.19 7.57
C THR A 257 11.10 2.37 6.06
N LEU A 258 12.22 1.96 5.46
CA LEU A 258 12.35 1.97 4.00
C LEU A 258 11.43 0.94 3.31
N GLN A 259 11.07 -0.16 3.98
CA GLN A 259 10.05 -1.09 3.48
C GLN A 259 8.66 -0.43 3.39
N ASP A 260 8.32 0.48 4.30
CA ASP A 260 7.08 1.25 4.21
C ASP A 260 7.04 2.15 2.98
N VAL A 261 8.18 2.75 2.65
CA VAL A 261 8.35 3.55 1.44
C VAL A 261 8.17 2.66 0.19
N GLU A 262 8.78 1.47 0.18
CA GLU A 262 8.60 0.50 -0.90
C GLU A 262 7.12 0.16 -1.12
N GLU A 263 6.41 -0.22 -0.06
CA GLU A 263 4.99 -0.59 -0.11
C GLU A 263 4.10 0.59 -0.53
N MET A 264 4.41 1.80 -0.10
CA MET A 264 3.67 3.00 -0.49
C MET A 264 3.88 3.36 -1.97
N LEU A 265 5.09 3.18 -2.50
CA LEU A 265 5.40 3.32 -3.93
C LEU A 265 4.66 2.28 -4.77
N ILE A 266 4.65 1.02 -4.32
CA ILE A 266 3.91 -0.08 -4.96
C ILE A 266 2.41 0.26 -4.99
N LEU A 267 1.81 0.61 -3.85
CA LEU A 267 0.39 0.95 -3.75
C LEU A 267 0.02 2.11 -4.67
N ALA A 268 0.82 3.18 -4.70
CA ALA A 268 0.59 4.31 -5.58
C ALA A 268 0.58 3.90 -7.05
N PHE A 269 1.60 3.12 -7.47
CA PHE A 269 1.72 2.69 -8.85
C PHE A 269 0.60 1.72 -9.25
N GLU A 270 0.18 0.82 -8.36
CA GLU A 270 -0.98 -0.05 -8.56
C GLU A 270 -2.26 0.74 -8.82
N LEU A 271 -2.57 1.70 -7.93
CA LEU A 271 -3.79 2.50 -8.02
C LEU A 271 -3.81 3.41 -9.26
N ILE A 272 -2.67 4.02 -9.59
CA ILE A 272 -2.51 4.80 -10.84
C ILE A 272 -2.70 3.91 -12.06
N SER A 273 -2.17 2.68 -12.03
CA SER A 273 -2.34 1.67 -13.07
C SER A 273 -3.73 1.02 -13.09
N GLY A 274 -4.66 1.47 -12.23
CA GLY A 274 -6.07 1.06 -12.25
C GLY A 274 -6.42 -0.14 -11.37
N ARG A 275 -5.63 -0.43 -10.33
CA ARG A 275 -5.93 -1.50 -9.37
C ARG A 275 -7.27 -1.26 -8.69
N ARG A 276 -8.04 -2.34 -8.57
CA ARG A 276 -9.33 -2.38 -7.88
C ARG A 276 -9.21 -3.35 -6.71
N ILE A 277 -9.14 -2.82 -5.50
CA ILE A 277 -9.02 -3.64 -4.28
C ILE A 277 -10.44 -3.80 -3.71
N PRO A 278 -10.98 -5.02 -3.61
CA PRO A 278 -12.30 -5.22 -3.06
C PRO A 278 -12.28 -5.04 -1.54
N LEU A 279 -13.39 -4.55 -1.00
CA LEU A 279 -13.60 -4.31 0.41
C LEU A 279 -14.94 -4.93 0.82
N LEU A 280 -14.90 -5.84 1.79
CA LEU A 280 -16.10 -6.39 2.43
C LEU A 280 -16.36 -5.67 3.75
N THR A 281 -17.54 -5.08 3.87
CA THR A 281 -18.05 -4.46 5.10
C THR A 281 -19.37 -5.10 5.48
N PHE A 282 -19.81 -4.95 6.74
CA PHE A 282 -21.14 -5.36 7.15
C PHE A 282 -21.88 -4.23 7.86
N GLU A 283 -23.19 -4.18 7.68
CA GLU A 283 -24.09 -3.22 8.33
C GLU A 283 -25.22 -4.01 9.00
N TYR A 284 -25.57 -3.65 10.24
CA TYR A 284 -26.76 -4.19 10.90
C TYR A 284 -27.94 -3.25 10.74
N ARG A 285 -29.08 -3.78 10.29
CA ARG A 285 -30.37 -3.08 10.28
C ARG A 285 -31.34 -3.77 11.20
N GLY A 286 -31.79 -3.10 12.27
CA GLY A 286 -32.76 -3.69 13.19
C GLY A 286 -33.04 -2.82 14.40
N ARG A 287 -33.13 -3.42 15.59
CA ARG A 287 -33.48 -2.68 16.82
C ARG A 287 -32.36 -1.69 17.16
N TRP A 288 -32.72 -0.41 17.34
CA TRP A 288 -31.79 0.68 17.66
C TRP A 288 -30.82 0.34 18.81
N ARG A 289 -31.32 -0.22 19.92
CA ARG A 289 -30.47 -0.55 21.08
C ARG A 289 -29.40 -1.61 20.77
N LEU A 290 -29.74 -2.58 19.93
CA LEU A 290 -28.82 -3.64 19.50
C LEU A 290 -27.83 -3.10 18.46
N ALA A 291 -28.32 -2.29 17.51
CA ALA A 291 -27.47 -1.58 16.55
C ALA A 291 -26.44 -0.70 17.26
N GLN A 292 -26.88 0.14 18.19
CA GLN A 292 -25.99 1.01 18.96
C GLN A 292 -24.98 0.23 19.81
N ALA A 293 -25.39 -0.90 20.41
CA ALA A 293 -24.46 -1.75 21.17
C ALA A 293 -23.40 -2.41 20.26
N LEU A 294 -23.81 -2.84 19.06
CA LEU A 294 -22.93 -3.38 18.04
C LEU A 294 -21.95 -2.31 17.53
N ASP A 295 -22.44 -1.12 17.21
CA ASP A 295 -21.62 0.00 16.73
C ASP A 295 -20.58 0.41 17.78
N ASN A 296 -20.96 0.50 19.06
CA ASN A 296 -20.03 0.78 20.15
C ASN A 296 -18.98 -0.33 20.34
N LEU A 297 -19.36 -1.60 20.14
CA LEU A 297 -18.42 -2.71 20.19
C LEU A 297 -17.45 -2.63 19.01
N GLU A 298 -17.94 -2.34 17.81
CA GLU A 298 -17.12 -2.17 16.62
C GLU A 298 -16.16 -1.01 16.72
N GLU A 299 -16.62 0.11 17.23
CA GLU A 299 -15.76 1.26 17.48
C GLU A 299 -14.65 0.90 18.48
N ALA A 300 -14.97 0.22 19.59
CA ALA A 300 -13.96 -0.23 20.55
C ALA A 300 -12.98 -1.25 19.97
N ARG A 301 -13.46 -2.16 19.09
CA ARG A 301 -12.61 -3.12 18.38
C ARG A 301 -11.71 -2.45 17.37
N ALA A 302 -12.24 -1.51 16.59
CA ALA A 302 -11.46 -0.71 15.66
C ALA A 302 -10.35 0.04 16.41
N ARG A 303 -10.69 0.74 17.51
CA ARG A 303 -9.71 1.45 18.35
C ARG A 303 -8.64 0.52 18.94
N TYR A 304 -9.03 -0.64 19.47
CA TYR A 304 -8.07 -1.62 19.99
C TYR A 304 -7.13 -2.14 18.91
N ARG A 305 -7.65 -2.45 17.72
CA ARG A 305 -6.84 -2.90 16.58
C ARG A 305 -5.90 -1.82 16.07
N ILE A 306 -6.36 -0.57 15.99
CA ILE A 306 -5.51 0.58 15.67
C ILE A 306 -4.39 0.67 16.70
N ALA A 307 -4.72 0.66 17.99
CA ALA A 307 -3.70 0.70 19.05
C ALA A 307 -2.70 -0.46 18.94
N GLN A 308 -3.17 -1.69 18.67
CA GLN A 308 -2.31 -2.86 18.50
C GLN A 308 -1.39 -2.72 17.28
N ALA A 309 -1.93 -2.24 16.15
CA ALA A 309 -1.16 -1.97 14.95
C ALA A 309 -0.09 -0.91 15.24
N THR A 310 -0.47 0.20 15.87
CA THR A 310 0.45 1.26 16.31
C THR A 310 1.54 0.73 17.23
N GLY A 311 1.20 -0.08 18.24
CA GLY A 311 2.20 -0.69 19.13
C GLY A 311 3.24 -1.50 18.35
N LEU A 312 2.80 -2.44 17.51
CA LEU A 312 3.69 -3.27 16.69
C LEU A 312 4.52 -2.43 15.72
N SER A 313 3.91 -1.43 15.10
CA SER A 313 4.55 -0.50 14.18
C SER A 313 5.66 0.31 14.84
N ARG A 314 5.45 0.80 16.07
CA ARG A 314 6.50 1.50 16.84
C ARG A 314 7.68 0.59 17.18
N LEU A 315 7.42 -0.68 17.49
CA LEU A 315 8.50 -1.66 17.70
C LEU A 315 9.26 -1.95 16.40
N LYS A 316 8.55 -2.18 15.28
CA LYS A 316 9.18 -2.36 13.96
C LYS A 316 10.07 -1.17 13.60
N ALA A 317 9.59 0.06 13.79
CA ALA A 317 10.35 1.27 13.53
C ALA A 317 11.62 1.35 14.40
N LEU A 318 11.53 1.02 15.69
CA LEU A 318 12.70 0.93 16.57
C LEU A 318 13.69 -0.15 16.10
N THR A 319 13.22 -1.36 15.81
CA THR A 319 14.09 -2.46 15.37
C THR A 319 14.77 -2.13 14.04
N ALA A 320 14.03 -1.58 13.08
CA ALA A 320 14.59 -1.15 11.79
C ALA A 320 15.61 -0.02 11.98
N TYR A 321 15.29 0.99 12.80
CA TYR A 321 16.24 2.06 13.12
C TYR A 321 17.52 1.53 13.76
N LEU A 322 17.43 0.53 14.64
CA LEU A 322 18.62 -0.07 15.22
C LEU A 322 19.41 -0.88 14.17
N ALA A 323 18.73 -1.66 13.33
CA ALA A 323 19.35 -2.51 12.31
C ALA A 323 20.05 -1.73 11.18
N GLU A 324 19.50 -0.57 10.80
CA GLU A 324 20.08 0.33 9.78
C GLU A 324 21.33 1.07 10.26
N GLN A 325 21.72 0.92 11.52
CA GLN A 325 22.81 1.71 12.13
C GLN A 325 23.98 0.80 12.51
N SER A 326 25.17 1.13 11.97
CA SER A 326 26.39 0.36 12.14
C SER A 326 26.76 0.10 13.62
N GLY A 327 27.05 -1.16 13.94
CA GLY A 327 27.53 -1.56 15.27
C GLY A 327 26.45 -1.77 16.34
N THR A 328 25.19 -1.98 15.94
CA THR A 328 24.16 -2.59 16.80
C THR A 328 24.09 -4.10 16.55
N LEU A 329 23.64 -4.88 17.54
CA LEU A 329 23.47 -6.34 17.43
C LEU A 329 22.22 -6.74 16.61
N VAL A 330 21.49 -5.79 16.02
CA VAL A 330 20.29 -6.11 15.23
C VAL A 330 20.70 -6.36 13.78
N GLU A 331 21.19 -7.56 13.49
CA GLU A 331 21.68 -7.92 12.15
C GLU A 331 20.57 -8.43 11.22
N HIS A 332 19.29 -8.16 11.51
CA HIS A 332 18.19 -8.86 10.84
C HIS A 332 17.06 -7.90 10.44
N ALA A 333 16.51 -8.09 9.24
CA ALA A 333 15.31 -7.40 8.78
C ALA A 333 14.15 -7.67 9.74
N ALA A 334 13.39 -6.62 10.10
CA ALA A 334 12.24 -6.72 11.00
C ALA A 334 11.01 -7.40 10.37
N ALA A 335 11.07 -7.74 9.07
CA ALA A 335 9.98 -8.34 8.32
C ALA A 335 9.65 -9.75 8.83
N GLY A 336 8.35 -10.04 8.98
CA GLY A 336 7.85 -11.35 9.43
C GLY A 336 8.04 -11.69 10.91
N LEU A 337 8.79 -10.89 11.69
CA LEU A 337 9.04 -11.18 13.11
C LEU A 337 7.87 -10.81 14.02
N ARG A 338 7.71 -11.58 15.11
CA ARG A 338 6.70 -11.33 16.14
C ARG A 338 7.10 -10.19 17.09
N ALA A 339 6.09 -9.55 17.70
CA ALA A 339 6.27 -8.43 18.63
C ALA A 339 7.22 -8.76 19.81
N GLU A 340 7.16 -9.97 20.34
CA GLU A 340 8.01 -10.38 21.47
C GLU A 340 9.49 -10.41 21.07
N VAL A 341 9.78 -10.96 19.89
CA VAL A 341 11.14 -11.05 19.33
C VAL A 341 11.68 -9.67 18.97
N LEU A 342 10.85 -8.81 18.38
CA LEU A 342 11.22 -7.42 18.06
C LEU A 342 11.59 -6.64 19.33
N LEU A 343 10.82 -6.80 20.41
CA LEU A 343 11.09 -6.15 21.69
C LEU A 343 12.41 -6.65 22.30
N GLU A 344 12.59 -7.97 22.36
CA GLU A 344 13.80 -8.59 22.91
C GLU A 344 15.06 -8.11 22.20
N ARG A 345 15.08 -8.19 20.86
CA ARG A 345 16.22 -7.74 20.03
C ARG A 345 16.49 -6.25 20.20
N SER A 346 15.44 -5.43 20.28
CA SER A 346 15.59 -3.99 20.50
C SER A 346 16.23 -3.68 21.85
N ILE A 347 15.81 -4.38 22.91
CA ILE A 347 16.39 -4.22 24.26
C ILE A 347 17.87 -4.63 24.25
N GLN A 348 18.21 -5.78 23.68
CA GLN A 348 19.60 -6.26 23.59
C GLN A 348 20.50 -5.27 22.87
N ALA A 349 20.04 -4.71 21.74
CA ALA A 349 20.81 -3.73 20.99
C ALA A 349 20.94 -2.39 21.71
N MET A 350 19.90 -1.92 22.41
CA MET A 350 19.97 -0.72 23.25
C MET A 350 20.93 -0.91 24.43
N ASP A 351 20.93 -2.08 25.06
CA ASP A 351 21.87 -2.43 26.13
C ASP A 351 23.32 -2.47 25.61
N ALA A 352 23.56 -3.08 24.45
CA ALA A 352 24.88 -3.09 23.81
C ALA A 352 25.37 -1.68 23.43
N LEU A 353 24.51 -0.83 22.86
CA LEU A 353 24.83 0.57 22.59
C LEU A 353 25.19 1.33 23.88
N THR A 354 24.46 1.06 24.96
CA THR A 354 24.70 1.65 26.28
C THR A 354 26.08 1.25 26.80
N GLU A 355 26.43 -0.03 26.72
CA GLU A 355 27.75 -0.55 27.12
C GLU A 355 28.89 0.07 26.29
N GLN A 356 28.73 0.15 24.98
CA GLN A 356 29.71 0.79 24.09
C GLN A 356 29.94 2.26 24.45
N ILE A 357 28.88 3.01 24.75
CA ILE A 357 28.99 4.40 25.20
C ILE A 357 29.69 4.50 26.55
N GLN A 358 29.37 3.61 27.50
CA GLN A 358 30.00 3.56 28.81
C GLN A 358 31.50 3.23 28.72
N HIS A 359 31.93 2.47 27.73
CA HIS A 359 33.35 2.20 27.47
C HIS A 359 34.05 3.40 26.79
N LEU A 360 33.40 4.05 25.83
CA LEU A 360 33.99 5.17 25.07
C LEU A 360 34.07 6.47 25.87
N ALA A 361 33.07 6.77 26.71
CA ALA A 361 33.01 8.04 27.44
C ALA A 361 34.23 8.30 28.36
N PRO A 362 34.70 7.33 29.17
CA PRO A 362 35.93 7.50 29.95
C PRO A 362 37.18 7.72 29.11
N GLU A 363 37.27 7.11 27.93
CA GLU A 363 38.43 7.24 27.05
C GLU A 363 38.51 8.61 26.39
N VAL A 364 37.37 9.17 25.98
CA VAL A 364 37.27 10.55 25.49
C VAL A 364 37.56 11.54 26.62
N ALA A 365 37.03 11.30 27.82
CA ALA A 365 37.32 12.13 29.00
C ALA A 365 38.81 12.12 29.41
N ARG A 366 39.55 11.06 29.06
CA ARG A 366 41.02 10.96 29.24
C ARG A 366 41.82 11.61 28.10
N GLY A 367 41.17 12.29 27.16
CA GLY A 367 41.83 13.08 26.11
C GLY A 367 42.05 12.37 24.77
N ARG A 368 41.39 11.22 24.50
CA ARG A 368 41.46 10.57 23.17
C ARG A 368 40.47 11.18 22.19
N ASP A 369 40.88 12.24 21.51
CA ASP A 369 40.02 12.99 20.57
C ASP A 369 39.53 12.16 19.37
N GLU A 370 40.30 11.15 18.93
CA GLU A 370 39.91 10.26 17.82
C GLU A 370 38.58 9.51 18.07
N ARG A 371 38.27 9.21 19.35
CA ARG A 371 37.04 8.50 19.74
C ARG A 371 35.85 9.43 19.99
N ARG A 372 36.08 10.75 19.96
CA ARG A 372 35.05 11.76 20.24
C ARG A 372 33.91 11.73 19.21
N ALA A 373 34.25 11.60 17.93
CA ALA A 373 33.26 11.49 16.85
C ALA A 373 32.40 10.22 17.00
N GLN A 374 33.04 9.09 17.32
CA GLN A 374 32.35 7.81 17.54
C GLN A 374 31.43 7.86 18.76
N LEU A 375 31.86 8.47 19.87
CA LEU A 375 31.03 8.66 21.05
C LEU A 375 29.81 9.53 20.75
N ARG A 376 30.01 10.63 20.00
CA ARG A 376 28.90 11.51 19.59
C ARG A 376 27.88 10.76 18.73
N GLN A 377 28.35 10.04 17.71
CA GLN A 377 27.48 9.23 16.84
C GLN A 377 26.67 8.22 17.66
N LYS A 378 27.32 7.43 18.54
CA LYS A 378 26.61 6.44 19.37
C LYS A 378 25.65 7.08 20.37
N ALA A 379 25.99 8.24 20.94
CA ALA A 379 25.09 8.98 21.82
C ALA A 379 23.85 9.52 21.07
N ASP A 380 24.02 10.01 19.84
CA ASP A 380 22.91 10.45 18.99
C ASP A 380 22.01 9.26 18.61
N LEU A 381 22.60 8.12 18.26
CA LEU A 381 21.88 6.85 18.02
C LEU A 381 21.04 6.42 19.22
N LEU A 382 21.66 6.32 20.41
CA LEU A 382 20.95 5.93 21.62
C LEU A 382 19.85 6.95 21.99
N THR A 383 20.06 8.24 21.75
CA THR A 383 19.06 9.28 21.98
C THR A 383 17.80 9.07 21.14
N ASN A 384 17.96 8.78 19.84
CA ASN A 384 16.85 8.48 18.94
C ASN A 384 16.20 7.12 19.26
N ALA A 385 16.99 6.10 19.58
CA ALA A 385 16.48 4.79 19.99
C ALA A 385 15.62 4.90 21.27
N ILE A 386 16.05 5.67 22.27
CA ILE A 386 15.24 5.93 23.48
C ILE A 386 13.94 6.64 23.14
N ARG A 387 13.95 7.59 22.18
CA ARG A 387 12.74 8.29 21.73
C ARG A 387 11.75 7.31 21.09
N LEU A 388 12.22 6.46 20.18
CA LEU A 388 11.42 5.42 19.54
C LEU A 388 10.91 4.38 20.54
N TYR A 389 11.75 3.97 21.50
CA TYR A 389 11.33 3.05 22.58
C TYR A 389 10.24 3.68 23.46
N LYS A 390 10.35 4.97 23.81
CA LYS A 390 9.29 5.68 24.54
C LYS A 390 7.98 5.71 23.74
N ALA A 391 8.05 5.97 22.44
CA ALA A 391 6.89 5.94 21.57
C ALA A 391 6.24 4.54 21.59
N ALA A 392 7.03 3.48 21.45
CA ALA A 392 6.57 2.10 21.57
C ALA A 392 5.94 1.81 22.94
N TYR A 393 6.59 2.19 24.04
CA TYR A 393 6.07 2.05 25.40
C TYR A 393 4.69 2.72 25.55
N SER A 394 4.56 3.99 25.14
CA SER A 394 3.31 4.74 25.23
C SER A 394 2.20 4.16 24.35
N ALA A 395 2.54 3.64 23.17
CA ALA A 395 1.61 2.96 22.29
C ALA A 395 1.09 1.67 22.94
N TYR A 396 1.96 0.86 23.56
CA TYR A 396 1.54 -0.35 24.27
C TYR A 396 0.73 -0.07 25.56
N GLU A 397 0.95 1.07 26.24
CA GLU A 397 0.02 1.53 27.29
C GLU A 397 -1.37 1.86 26.72
N ALA A 398 -1.45 2.47 25.54
CA ALA A 398 -2.71 2.71 24.85
C ALA A 398 -3.37 1.39 24.37
N VAL A 399 -2.59 0.39 23.97
CA VAL A 399 -3.08 -0.98 23.70
C VAL A 399 -3.74 -1.55 24.95
N GLY A 400 -3.08 -1.48 26.11
CA GLY A 400 -3.64 -1.94 27.37
C GLY A 400 -4.96 -1.23 27.75
N ARG A 401 -5.03 0.09 27.59
CA ARG A 401 -6.25 0.88 27.85
C ARG A 401 -7.39 0.54 26.90
N SER A 402 -7.11 0.46 25.60
CA SER A 402 -8.11 0.13 24.58
C SER A 402 -8.60 -1.33 24.71
N HIS A 403 -7.71 -2.25 25.10
CA HIS A 403 -8.06 -3.63 25.44
C HIS A 403 -9.06 -3.69 26.60
N ALA A 404 -8.81 -2.96 27.69
CA ALA A 404 -9.72 -2.88 28.83
C ALA A 404 -11.09 -2.28 28.44
N GLN A 405 -11.11 -1.24 27.60
CA GLN A 405 -12.35 -0.68 27.08
C GLN A 405 -13.11 -1.69 26.20
N LEU A 406 -12.41 -2.43 25.34
CA LEU A 406 -13.00 -3.45 24.51
C LEU A 406 -13.63 -4.57 25.35
N LEU A 407 -12.96 -5.05 26.39
CA LEU A 407 -13.53 -6.03 27.32
C LEU A 407 -14.84 -5.53 27.94
N LYS A 408 -14.88 -4.28 28.41
CA LYS A 408 -16.10 -3.66 28.96
C LYS A 408 -17.23 -3.57 27.93
N ARG A 409 -16.93 -3.20 26.67
CA ARG A 409 -17.94 -3.12 25.60
C ARG A 409 -18.42 -4.50 25.17
N SER A 410 -17.53 -5.49 25.13
CA SER A 410 -17.87 -6.90 24.87
C SER A 410 -18.82 -7.46 25.92
N GLN A 411 -18.55 -7.22 27.21
CA GLN A 411 -19.44 -7.64 28.29
C GLN A 411 -20.83 -7.01 28.17
N ARG A 412 -20.90 -5.70 27.89
CA ARG A 412 -22.17 -4.99 27.68
C ARG A 412 -22.93 -5.52 26.46
N TRP A 413 -22.23 -5.83 25.37
CA TRP A 413 -22.81 -6.47 24.20
C TRP A 413 -23.42 -7.83 24.55
N ASP A 414 -22.68 -8.65 25.30
CA ASP A 414 -23.14 -9.96 25.73
C ASP A 414 -24.41 -9.86 26.60
N GLU A 415 -24.47 -8.91 27.53
CA GLU A 415 -25.67 -8.65 28.35
C GLU A 415 -26.89 -8.24 27.50
N ILE A 416 -26.69 -7.32 26.54
CA ILE A 416 -27.78 -6.80 25.69
C ILE A 416 -28.26 -7.86 24.70
N SER A 417 -27.33 -8.60 24.08
CA SER A 417 -27.65 -9.66 23.14
C SER A 417 -28.35 -10.84 23.81
N ALA A 418 -27.94 -11.21 25.03
CA ALA A 418 -28.60 -12.26 25.82
C ALA A 418 -30.05 -11.89 26.19
N ARG A 419 -30.30 -10.63 26.60
CA ARG A 419 -31.66 -10.15 26.94
C ARG A 419 -32.57 -10.01 25.73
N LEU A 420 -32.00 -9.84 24.54
CA LEU A 420 -32.72 -9.64 23.28
C LEU A 420 -32.68 -10.91 22.41
N ALA A 421 -32.53 -12.10 22.99
CA ALA A 421 -32.34 -13.36 22.28
C ALA A 421 -33.64 -14.07 21.85
N ASP A 422 -34.77 -13.36 21.72
CA ASP A 422 -35.99 -13.91 21.12
C ASP A 422 -35.75 -14.39 19.68
N GLN A 423 -36.54 -15.36 19.20
CA GLN A 423 -36.38 -15.94 17.86
C GLN A 423 -36.48 -14.89 16.73
N ASP A 424 -37.19 -13.79 16.96
CA ASP A 424 -37.39 -12.68 16.01
C ASP A 424 -36.29 -11.59 16.03
N THR A 425 -35.36 -11.66 16.99
CA THR A 425 -34.31 -10.65 17.20
C THR A 425 -32.90 -11.17 17.03
N ARG A 426 -32.75 -12.46 16.71
CA ARG A 426 -31.45 -13.08 16.42
C ARG A 426 -30.78 -12.39 15.24
N LEU A 427 -29.51 -12.06 15.38
CA LEU A 427 -28.67 -11.67 14.25
C LEU A 427 -28.52 -12.89 13.35
N ARG A 428 -29.18 -12.85 12.19
CA ARG A 428 -29.06 -13.86 11.14
C ARG A 428 -28.48 -13.23 9.88
N LEU A 429 -27.71 -14.04 9.16
CA LEU A 429 -27.31 -13.74 7.79
C LEU A 429 -28.41 -14.27 6.86
N GLY A 430 -29.13 -13.39 6.17
CA GLY A 430 -30.19 -13.84 5.28
C GLY A 430 -30.91 -12.71 4.53
N PRO A 431 -31.68 -13.06 3.48
CA PRO A 431 -32.48 -12.10 2.74
C PRO A 431 -33.61 -11.56 3.63
N GLY A 432 -33.61 -10.26 3.91
CA GLY A 432 -34.62 -9.63 4.78
C GLY A 432 -34.45 -8.12 4.94
N ARG A 433 -35.48 -7.47 5.51
CA ARG A 433 -35.46 -6.03 5.85
C ARG A 433 -34.70 -5.72 7.15
N ARG A 434 -34.49 -6.73 8.00
CA ARG A 434 -33.75 -6.65 9.28
C ARG A 434 -32.69 -7.76 9.33
N GLY A 435 -31.52 -7.48 9.89
CA GLY A 435 -30.39 -8.41 9.97
C GLY A 435 -29.06 -7.78 9.56
N LEU A 436 -28.02 -8.61 9.45
CA LEU A 436 -26.70 -8.22 8.97
C LEU A 436 -26.64 -8.29 7.45
N ARG A 437 -26.11 -7.25 6.81
CA ARG A 437 -25.91 -7.18 5.36
C ARG A 437 -24.43 -7.03 5.06
N ILE A 438 -23.94 -7.81 4.12
CA ILE A 438 -22.58 -7.69 3.59
C ILE A 438 -22.62 -6.71 2.42
N HIS A 439 -21.72 -5.74 2.44
CA HIS A 439 -21.56 -4.73 1.41
C HIS A 439 -20.18 -4.86 0.77
N GLU A 440 -20.18 -5.08 -0.54
CA GLU A 440 -19.01 -5.02 -1.39
C GLU A 440 -18.77 -3.57 -1.83
N ARG A 441 -17.59 -3.06 -1.53
CA ARG A 441 -17.06 -1.80 -2.04
C ARG A 441 -15.75 -2.06 -2.76
N VAL A 442 -15.31 -1.11 -3.56
CA VAL A 442 -14.04 -1.19 -4.26
C VAL A 442 -13.25 0.06 -3.97
N ILE A 443 -11.99 -0.12 -3.56
CA ILE A 443 -11.00 0.93 -3.45
C ILE A 443 -10.28 1.01 -4.80
N ALA A 444 -10.41 2.15 -5.47
CA ALA A 444 -9.78 2.43 -6.76
C ALA A 444 -9.72 3.94 -6.98
N LEU A 445 -8.80 4.38 -7.85
CA LEU A 445 -8.77 5.74 -8.36
C LEU A 445 -9.53 5.80 -9.69
N ASP A 446 -10.47 6.74 -9.80
CA ASP A 446 -11.03 7.11 -11.09
C ASP A 446 -10.03 7.97 -11.90
N ASP A 447 -10.28 8.16 -13.19
CA ASP A 447 -9.34 8.86 -14.08
C ASP A 447 -9.05 10.31 -13.63
N ALA A 448 -10.03 10.98 -13.00
CA ALA A 448 -9.84 12.33 -12.47
C ALA A 448 -8.94 12.32 -11.22
N ALA A 449 -9.18 11.40 -10.29
CA ALA A 449 -8.37 11.19 -9.10
C ALA A 449 -6.94 10.76 -9.46
N LYS A 450 -6.77 9.85 -10.44
CA LYS A 450 -5.44 9.49 -10.98
C LYS A 450 -4.67 10.72 -11.44
N ALA A 451 -5.34 11.62 -12.18
CA ALA A 451 -4.69 12.82 -12.68
C ALA A 451 -4.34 13.81 -11.56
N GLU A 452 -5.19 14.00 -10.55
CA GLU A 452 -4.89 14.85 -9.39
C GLU A 452 -3.73 14.30 -8.55
N VAL A 453 -3.72 13.00 -8.28
CA VAL A 453 -2.60 12.31 -7.63
C VAL A 453 -1.32 12.51 -8.43
N CYS A 454 -1.32 12.25 -9.73
CA CYS A 454 -0.16 12.47 -10.59
C CYS A 454 0.30 13.94 -10.61
N LYS A 455 -0.61 14.91 -10.62
CA LYS A 455 -0.26 16.34 -10.54
C LYS A 455 0.37 16.69 -9.20
N HIS A 456 -0.10 16.09 -8.10
CA HIS A 456 0.48 16.27 -6.79
C HIS A 456 1.90 15.72 -6.77
N LEU A 457 2.08 14.43 -7.06
CA LEU A 457 3.37 13.76 -7.05
C LEU A 457 4.38 14.41 -8.00
N ALA A 458 3.98 14.82 -9.21
CA ALA A 458 4.88 15.48 -10.15
C ALA A 458 5.47 16.80 -9.62
N ARG A 459 4.79 17.49 -8.68
CA ARG A 459 5.35 18.68 -8.01
C ARG A 459 6.46 18.28 -7.04
N HIS A 460 6.23 17.26 -6.21
CA HIS A 460 7.19 16.81 -5.19
C HIS A 460 8.41 16.13 -5.83
N LEU A 461 8.22 15.36 -6.90
CA LEU A 461 9.33 14.82 -7.69
C LEU A 461 10.20 15.95 -8.26
N LYS A 462 9.58 17.04 -8.76
CA LYS A 462 10.32 18.19 -9.27
C LYS A 462 11.10 18.90 -8.16
N SER A 463 10.50 19.12 -6.98
CA SER A 463 11.20 19.80 -5.87
C SER A 463 12.31 18.95 -5.26
N ALA A 464 12.20 17.62 -5.32
CA ALA A 464 13.22 16.69 -4.84
C ALA A 464 14.43 16.56 -5.78
N GLY A 465 14.46 17.29 -6.90
CA GLY A 465 15.56 17.18 -7.88
C GLY A 465 15.56 15.87 -8.68
N ILE A 466 14.47 15.10 -8.60
CA ILE A 466 14.21 13.89 -9.39
C ILE A 466 13.81 14.37 -10.80
N GLU A 467 14.78 14.94 -11.53
CA GLU A 467 14.58 15.54 -12.85
C GLU A 467 14.51 14.49 -13.98
N GLN A 468 13.82 14.86 -15.06
CA GLN A 468 13.91 14.15 -16.34
C GLN A 468 15.17 14.62 -17.10
N PRO A 469 15.71 13.78 -18.00
CA PRO A 469 17.00 14.01 -18.64
C PRO A 469 17.02 15.32 -19.42
N ARG A 470 18.06 16.13 -19.23
CA ARG A 470 18.46 17.09 -20.26
C ARG A 470 19.21 16.28 -21.32
N ALA A 471 18.83 16.43 -22.58
CA ALA A 471 19.39 15.72 -23.74
C ALA A 471 20.91 15.93 -24.01
N SER A 472 21.66 16.46 -23.04
CA SER A 472 23.05 16.91 -23.19
C SER A 472 24.00 16.30 -22.15
N ARG A 473 23.56 15.37 -21.29
CA ARG A 473 24.42 14.70 -20.31
C ARG A 473 24.52 13.18 -20.57
N PRO A 474 25.69 12.57 -20.38
CA PRO A 474 25.87 11.13 -20.56
C PRO A 474 25.11 10.34 -19.49
N GLN A 475 24.35 9.33 -19.93
CA GLN A 475 23.44 8.47 -19.14
C GLN A 475 24.00 7.80 -17.86
N PRO A 476 25.31 7.51 -17.68
CA PRO A 476 25.79 6.84 -16.46
C PRO A 476 25.67 7.69 -15.19
N LEU A 477 25.98 8.99 -15.26
CA LEU A 477 25.97 9.92 -14.12
C LEU A 477 24.54 10.25 -13.61
N GLU A 478 23.52 9.85 -14.37
CA GLU A 478 22.11 10.20 -14.13
C GLU A 478 21.36 9.10 -13.37
N ARG A 479 21.78 7.84 -13.56
CA ARG A 479 21.39 6.72 -12.69
C ARG A 479 21.81 6.99 -11.26
N ASP A 480 23.04 7.47 -11.08
CA ASP A 480 23.59 7.77 -9.77
C ASP A 480 22.81 8.90 -9.06
N ALA A 481 22.17 9.83 -9.78
CA ALA A 481 21.38 10.90 -9.18
C ALA A 481 20.00 10.45 -8.64
N LEU A 482 19.34 9.50 -9.31
CA LEU A 482 18.11 8.85 -8.83
C LEU A 482 18.39 7.76 -7.79
N LEU A 483 19.55 7.11 -7.88
CA LEU A 483 20.05 6.17 -6.87
C LEU A 483 20.60 6.91 -5.64
N ALA A 484 21.00 8.18 -5.76
CA ALA A 484 21.35 9.07 -4.66
C ALA A 484 20.13 9.71 -3.97
N VAL A 485 18.93 9.16 -4.14
CA VAL A 485 17.80 9.54 -3.31
C VAL A 485 18.15 9.18 -1.87
N GLY A 486 18.39 10.19 -1.04
CA GLY A 486 18.65 9.96 0.39
C GLY A 486 17.42 9.38 1.09
N MET A 487 17.64 8.67 2.19
CA MET A 487 16.59 8.10 3.04
C MET A 487 15.48 9.12 3.36
N ASP A 488 15.85 10.35 3.73
CA ASP A 488 14.89 11.41 4.06
C ASP A 488 14.00 11.80 2.88
N VAL A 489 14.56 11.82 1.66
CA VAL A 489 13.80 12.16 0.45
C VAL A 489 12.82 11.04 0.11
N ALA A 490 13.25 9.78 0.24
CA ALA A 490 12.40 8.61 0.03
C ALA A 490 11.22 8.58 1.02
N LYS A 491 11.51 8.81 2.31
CA LYS A 491 10.50 8.90 3.37
C LYS A 491 9.50 10.02 3.13
N ARG A 492 9.98 11.24 2.84
CA ARG A 492 9.10 12.37 2.50
C ARG A 492 8.22 12.07 1.29
N LEU A 493 8.74 11.40 0.26
CA LEU A 493 7.92 11.03 -0.89
C LEU A 493 6.79 10.07 -0.53
N ALA A 494 7.03 9.09 0.35
CA ALA A 494 5.98 8.20 0.85
C ALA A 494 4.87 8.96 1.59
N ILE A 495 5.24 9.97 2.38
CA ILE A 495 4.29 10.89 3.02
C ILE A 495 3.45 11.63 1.97
N GLU A 496 4.08 12.20 0.95
CA GLU A 496 3.38 12.93 -0.11
C GLU A 496 2.44 12.02 -0.92
N ILE A 497 2.80 10.74 -1.09
CA ILE A 497 1.92 9.74 -1.67
C ILE A 497 0.69 9.52 -0.79
N ALA A 498 0.87 9.30 0.51
CA ALA A 498 -0.25 9.12 1.42
C ALA A 498 -1.18 10.34 1.42
N LEU A 499 -0.62 11.56 1.46
CA LEU A 499 -1.38 12.82 1.39
C LEU A 499 -2.11 13.00 0.04
N ALA A 500 -1.51 12.56 -1.07
CA ALA A 500 -2.16 12.60 -2.38
C ALA A 500 -3.33 11.61 -2.48
N LEU A 501 -3.21 10.43 -1.87
CA LEU A 501 -4.20 9.38 -1.94
C LEU A 501 -5.37 9.59 -0.95
N GLU A 502 -5.13 10.19 0.21
CA GLU A 502 -6.12 10.34 1.29
C GLU A 502 -7.47 10.93 0.84
N PRO A 503 -7.54 12.02 0.05
CA PRO A 503 -8.82 12.60 -0.37
C PRO A 503 -9.67 11.67 -1.26
N HIS A 504 -9.04 10.71 -1.93
CA HIS A 504 -9.67 9.87 -2.94
C HIS A 504 -10.02 8.47 -2.44
N ILE A 505 -9.19 7.90 -1.58
CA ILE A 505 -9.39 6.52 -1.08
C ILE A 505 -9.52 6.43 0.44
N GLN A 506 -9.26 7.50 1.18
CA GLN A 506 -9.41 7.58 2.64
C GLN A 506 -8.57 6.52 3.36
N LEU A 507 -7.25 6.58 3.17
CA LEU A 507 -6.27 5.69 3.80
C LEU A 507 -6.36 5.70 5.34
N SER A 508 -6.81 6.80 5.94
CA SER A 508 -7.07 6.90 7.39
C SER A 508 -8.13 5.92 7.90
N ARG A 509 -9.01 5.40 7.03
CA ARG A 509 -10.08 4.49 7.45
C ARG A 509 -9.56 3.07 7.73
N PRO A 510 -9.83 2.49 8.92
CA PRO A 510 -9.35 1.15 9.26
C PRO A 510 -9.84 0.03 8.34
N GLU A 511 -11.04 0.19 7.78
CA GLU A 511 -11.60 -0.74 6.79
C GLU A 511 -10.82 -0.72 5.47
N VAL A 512 -10.39 0.47 5.02
CA VAL A 512 -9.56 0.65 3.82
C VAL A 512 -8.17 0.05 4.04
N GLN A 513 -7.52 0.37 5.16
CA GLN A 513 -6.21 -0.21 5.49
C GLN A 513 -6.26 -1.74 5.56
N ARG A 514 -7.32 -2.31 6.11
CA ARG A 514 -7.51 -3.77 6.18
C ARG A 514 -7.65 -4.40 4.80
N ALA A 515 -8.47 -3.80 3.93
CA ALA A 515 -8.63 -4.31 2.57
C ALA A 515 -7.32 -4.23 1.79
N ILE A 516 -6.56 -3.13 1.92
CA ILE A 516 -5.26 -3.00 1.28
C ILE A 516 -4.27 -4.02 1.83
N ASN A 517 -4.05 -4.06 3.15
CA ASN A 517 -3.12 -5.00 3.80
C ASN A 517 -3.51 -6.48 3.60
N GLY A 518 -4.80 -6.76 3.46
CA GLY A 518 -5.33 -8.11 3.20
C GLY A 518 -5.27 -8.53 1.73
N SER A 519 -4.99 -7.59 0.82
CA SER A 519 -4.83 -7.85 -0.61
C SER A 519 -3.36 -8.03 -0.97
N ASN A 520 -3.07 -8.96 -1.86
CA ASN A 520 -1.73 -9.09 -2.41
C ASN A 520 -1.43 -7.93 -3.37
N ALA A 521 -0.18 -7.48 -3.35
CA ALA A 521 0.36 -6.44 -4.21
C ALA A 521 0.86 -7.01 -5.53
N ALA A 522 0.91 -6.16 -6.55
CA ALA A 522 1.60 -6.44 -7.80
C ALA A 522 3.12 -6.49 -7.62
N ASP A 523 3.78 -7.49 -8.19
CA ASP A 523 5.25 -7.53 -8.25
C ASP A 523 5.78 -6.76 -9.45
N PHE A 524 6.15 -5.50 -9.26
CA PHE A 524 6.73 -4.68 -10.32
C PHE A 524 8.22 -4.95 -10.63
N GLY A 525 8.80 -6.05 -10.14
CA GLY A 525 10.20 -6.42 -10.40
C GLY A 525 10.55 -6.62 -11.88
N GLN A 526 9.55 -6.78 -12.75
CA GLN A 526 9.74 -6.90 -14.21
C GLN A 526 9.78 -5.56 -14.95
N VAL A 527 9.45 -4.46 -14.28
CA VAL A 527 9.43 -3.13 -14.92
C VAL A 527 10.85 -2.62 -15.07
N GLU A 528 11.43 -2.80 -16.26
CA GLU A 528 12.79 -2.36 -16.53
C GLU A 528 12.92 -0.82 -16.52
N PRO A 529 14.04 -0.26 -16.01
CA PRO A 529 14.25 1.18 -15.94
C PRO A 529 14.21 1.89 -17.30
N ASN A 530 14.71 1.24 -18.35
CA ASN A 530 14.90 1.78 -19.71
C ASN A 530 13.59 1.90 -20.52
N LEU A 531 12.46 1.41 -20.00
CA LEU A 531 11.19 1.45 -20.70
C LEU A 531 10.62 2.88 -20.78
N SER A 532 9.90 3.16 -21.87
CA SER A 532 9.16 4.42 -22.01
C SER A 532 8.00 4.49 -21.01
N ALA A 533 7.54 5.71 -20.70
CA ALA A 533 6.39 5.89 -19.79
C ALA A 533 5.13 5.15 -20.29
N GLY A 534 4.91 5.11 -21.61
CA GLY A 534 3.82 4.33 -22.21
C GLY A 534 3.99 2.82 -21.97
N ALA A 535 5.19 2.27 -22.19
CA ALA A 535 5.44 0.85 -21.92
C ALA A 535 5.27 0.51 -20.43
N LYS A 536 5.77 1.36 -19.52
CA LYS A 536 5.58 1.19 -18.07
C LYS A 536 4.11 1.26 -17.66
N ALA A 537 3.33 2.18 -18.24
CA ALA A 537 1.88 2.27 -18.00
C ALA A 537 1.16 0.98 -18.42
N ALA A 538 1.43 0.49 -19.64
CA ALA A 538 0.80 -0.71 -20.17
C ALA A 538 1.16 -1.96 -19.36
N LEU A 539 2.44 -2.13 -19.02
CA LEU A 539 2.88 -3.23 -18.16
C LEU A 539 2.25 -3.14 -16.77
N GLY A 540 2.27 -1.96 -16.13
CA GLY A 540 1.65 -1.73 -14.83
C GLY A 540 0.17 -2.12 -14.84
N ALA A 541 -0.59 -1.68 -15.85
CA ALA A 541 -2.00 -2.00 -16.00
C ALA A 541 -2.25 -3.49 -16.26
N ALA A 542 -1.41 -4.15 -17.07
CA ALA A 542 -1.49 -5.58 -17.32
C ALA A 542 -1.25 -6.39 -16.04
N MET A 543 -0.16 -6.10 -15.32
CA MET A 543 0.23 -6.80 -14.10
C MET A 543 -0.83 -6.67 -13.00
N VAL A 544 -1.36 -5.46 -12.83
CA VAL A 544 -2.43 -5.17 -11.86
C VAL A 544 -3.74 -5.91 -12.17
N LYS A 545 -4.03 -6.10 -13.45
CA LYS A 545 -5.24 -6.80 -13.94
C LYS A 545 -5.11 -8.32 -13.85
N GLU A 546 -3.89 -8.85 -13.95
CA GLU A 546 -3.62 -10.29 -13.87
C GLU A 546 -3.67 -10.86 -12.46
N ILE A 547 -3.54 -10.02 -11.44
CA ILE A 547 -3.61 -10.47 -10.04
C ILE A 547 -5.04 -10.87 -9.70
N ASP A 548 -5.18 -12.10 -9.23
CA ASP A 548 -6.43 -12.70 -8.80
C ASP A 548 -7.02 -11.95 -7.62
N VAL A 549 -8.32 -11.75 -7.68
CA VAL A 549 -9.10 -11.11 -6.62
C VAL A 549 -9.56 -12.20 -5.65
N ASP A 550 -8.70 -12.55 -4.70
CA ASP A 550 -9.03 -13.55 -3.68
C ASP A 550 -9.78 -12.92 -2.49
N LEU A 551 -11.09 -13.14 -2.45
CA LEU A 551 -11.96 -12.72 -1.33
C LEU A 551 -12.05 -13.77 -0.22
N SER A 552 -11.44 -14.95 -0.38
CA SER A 552 -11.58 -16.06 0.57
C SER A 552 -11.13 -15.67 1.98
N ARG A 553 -9.93 -15.08 2.10
CA ARG A 553 -9.38 -14.61 3.37
C ARG A 553 -10.22 -13.52 4.01
N THR A 554 -10.72 -12.58 3.22
CA THR A 554 -11.58 -11.50 3.72
C THR A 554 -12.92 -12.04 4.21
N ALA A 555 -13.51 -13.00 3.47
CA ALA A 555 -14.75 -13.66 3.85
C ALA A 555 -14.60 -14.58 5.07
N GLU A 556 -13.48 -15.30 5.20
CA GLU A 556 -13.14 -16.08 6.40
C GLU A 556 -12.95 -15.20 7.63
N SER A 557 -12.23 -14.09 7.48
CA SER A 557 -12.05 -13.11 8.56
C SER A 557 -13.38 -12.50 8.99
N LEU A 558 -14.25 -12.19 8.02
CA LEU A 558 -15.61 -11.72 8.27
C LEU A 558 -16.42 -12.79 9.01
N ALA A 559 -16.43 -14.04 8.54
CA ALA A 559 -17.15 -15.16 9.16
C ALA A 559 -16.69 -15.41 10.60
N LEU A 560 -15.38 -15.43 10.82
CA LEU A 560 -14.78 -15.55 12.15
C LEU A 560 -15.24 -14.42 13.05
N ALA A 561 -15.29 -13.18 12.53
CA ALA A 561 -15.75 -12.05 13.31
C ALA A 561 -17.23 -12.14 13.66
N LEU A 562 -18.06 -12.56 12.72
CA LEU A 562 -19.50 -12.76 12.91
C LEU A 562 -19.79 -13.81 13.98
N VAL A 563 -19.12 -14.95 13.91
CA VAL A 563 -19.28 -16.06 14.85
C VAL A 563 -18.70 -15.74 16.22
N ARG A 564 -17.41 -15.38 16.28
CA ARG A 564 -16.70 -15.27 17.56
C ARG A 564 -17.00 -13.99 18.33
N HIS A 565 -17.32 -12.90 17.65
CA HIS A 565 -17.49 -11.60 18.32
C HIS A 565 -18.94 -11.15 18.41
N TYR A 566 -19.75 -11.39 17.38
CA TYR A 566 -21.17 -11.01 17.42
C TYR A 566 -22.10 -12.18 17.73
N ARG A 567 -21.56 -13.39 17.95
CA ARG A 567 -22.31 -14.62 18.25
C ARG A 567 -23.40 -14.91 17.19
N VAL A 568 -23.13 -14.57 15.94
CA VAL A 568 -24.03 -14.78 14.80
C VAL A 568 -23.97 -16.24 14.40
N ASP A 569 -25.11 -16.90 14.37
CA ASP A 569 -25.20 -18.30 13.97
C ASP A 569 -24.91 -18.41 12.47
N LEU A 570 -23.91 -19.21 12.09
CA LEU A 570 -23.58 -19.48 10.69
C LEU A 570 -24.52 -20.57 10.17
N ASP A 571 -25.72 -20.16 9.78
CA ASP A 571 -26.71 -21.08 9.18
C ASP A 571 -26.11 -21.76 7.92
N PRO A 572 -26.51 -23.00 7.59
CA PRO A 572 -25.98 -23.72 6.42
C PRO A 572 -26.13 -22.94 5.10
N ALA A 573 -27.18 -22.11 4.99
CA ALA A 573 -27.37 -21.22 3.85
C ALA A 573 -26.30 -20.11 3.77
N ALA A 574 -25.94 -19.52 4.91
CA ALA A 574 -24.90 -18.51 5.00
C ALA A 574 -23.51 -19.09 4.70
N ARG A 575 -23.23 -20.32 5.19
CA ARG A 575 -21.99 -21.05 4.86
C ARG A 575 -21.86 -21.26 3.36
N ARG A 576 -22.90 -21.81 2.72
CA ARG A 576 -22.93 -22.00 1.26
C ARG A 576 -22.79 -20.69 0.49
N PHE A 577 -23.39 -19.61 1.00
CA PHE A 577 -23.24 -18.28 0.40
C PHE A 577 -21.79 -17.80 0.44
N LEU A 578 -21.11 -17.86 1.59
CA LEU A 578 -19.71 -17.43 1.72
C LEU A 578 -18.75 -18.28 0.88
N ILE A 579 -18.97 -19.60 0.80
CA ILE A 579 -18.19 -20.50 -0.04
C ILE A 579 -18.41 -20.15 -1.52
N LYS A 580 -19.67 -20.07 -1.96
CA LYS A 580 -20.01 -19.91 -3.38
C LYS A 580 -19.70 -18.51 -3.90
N GLN A 581 -19.93 -17.48 -3.10
CA GLN A 581 -19.80 -16.07 -3.53
C GLN A 581 -18.38 -15.54 -3.33
N TYR A 582 -17.68 -15.96 -2.27
CA TYR A 582 -16.39 -15.40 -1.88
C TYR A 582 -15.25 -16.41 -1.78
N GLY A 583 -15.51 -17.70 -2.04
CA GLY A 583 -14.47 -18.74 -2.03
C GLY A 583 -13.93 -19.08 -0.64
N ALA A 584 -14.67 -18.78 0.43
CA ALA A 584 -14.24 -19.11 1.80
C ALA A 584 -14.01 -20.63 1.96
N ARG A 585 -12.93 -21.04 2.63
CA ARG A 585 -12.59 -22.46 2.83
C ARG A 585 -13.58 -23.14 3.75
N GLU A 586 -14.09 -24.30 3.32
CA GLU A 586 -15.08 -25.07 4.09
C GLU A 586 -14.53 -25.52 5.44
N SER A 587 -13.27 -25.96 5.50
CA SER A 587 -12.62 -26.39 6.75
C SER A 587 -12.58 -25.29 7.82
N THR A 588 -12.31 -24.05 7.42
CA THR A 588 -12.31 -22.88 8.33
C THR A 588 -13.73 -22.61 8.86
N LEU A 589 -14.75 -22.66 7.98
CA LEU A 589 -16.13 -22.41 8.37
C LEU A 589 -16.69 -23.54 9.26
N ASP A 590 -16.32 -24.79 9.01
CA ASP A 590 -16.71 -25.93 9.83
C ASP A 590 -16.09 -25.87 11.23
N MET A 591 -14.82 -25.43 11.33
CA MET A 591 -14.20 -25.14 12.63
C MET A 591 -14.99 -24.09 13.42
N LEU A 592 -15.49 -23.04 12.76
CA LEU A 592 -16.30 -22.00 13.39
C LEU A 592 -17.67 -22.52 13.86
N VAL A 593 -18.33 -23.38 13.07
CA VAL A 593 -19.60 -24.00 13.45
C VAL A 593 -19.41 -24.97 14.62
N ASN A 594 -18.36 -25.80 14.59
CA ASN A 594 -18.02 -26.71 15.70
C ASN A 594 -17.68 -25.95 16.99
N TYR A 595 -17.05 -24.78 16.86
CA TYR A 595 -16.83 -23.88 18.00
C TYR A 595 -18.15 -23.37 18.60
N GLN A 596 -19.15 -23.04 17.78
CA GLN A 596 -20.49 -22.64 18.26
C GLN A 596 -21.22 -23.80 18.95
N ALA A 597 -21.13 -25.02 18.38
CA ALA A 597 -21.79 -26.20 18.92
C ALA A 597 -21.20 -26.64 20.28
N SER A 598 -19.89 -26.51 20.45
CA SER A 598 -19.17 -26.86 21.69
C SER A 598 -19.29 -25.80 22.80
N HIS A 599 -19.71 -24.58 22.46
CA HIS A 599 -19.86 -23.47 23.41
C HIS A 599 -21.29 -22.88 23.34
N PRO A 600 -22.32 -23.64 23.75
CA PRO A 600 -23.69 -23.14 23.78
C PRO A 600 -23.80 -21.91 24.69
N ARG A 601 -24.63 -20.93 24.27
CA ARG A 601 -24.70 -19.54 24.81
C ARG A 601 -24.87 -19.42 26.35
N SER A 602 -25.21 -20.51 27.06
CA SER A 602 -25.47 -20.56 28.51
C SER A 602 -24.23 -20.82 29.38
N GLU A 603 -23.16 -21.42 28.86
CA GLU A 603 -22.02 -21.89 29.70
C GLU A 603 -20.63 -21.41 29.23
N ALA A 604 -20.55 -20.71 28.10
CA ALA A 604 -19.28 -20.20 27.60
C ALA A 604 -18.78 -19.03 28.47
N ARG A 605 -17.97 -19.33 29.50
CA ARG A 605 -16.94 -18.37 29.95
C ARG A 605 -16.23 -17.88 28.70
N SER A 606 -16.21 -16.57 28.51
CA SER A 606 -15.66 -15.91 27.33
C SER A 606 -14.18 -16.26 27.17
N ILE A 607 -13.87 -17.38 26.50
CA ILE A 607 -12.55 -17.60 25.92
C ILE A 607 -12.52 -16.79 24.62
N SER A 608 -12.66 -15.48 24.79
CA SER A 608 -12.34 -14.51 23.76
C SER A 608 -10.82 -14.49 23.68
N TYR A 609 -10.25 -14.59 22.47
CA TYR A 609 -8.81 -14.36 22.25
C TYR A 609 -8.35 -12.94 22.65
N LEU A 610 -9.25 -12.11 23.20
CA LEU A 610 -8.93 -11.02 24.13
C LEU A 610 -8.27 -11.48 25.44
N SER A 611 -8.11 -12.78 25.69
CA SER A 611 -7.40 -13.32 26.86
C SER A 611 -5.88 -13.35 26.70
N GLN A 612 -5.35 -13.23 25.47
CA GLN A 612 -3.93 -12.97 25.27
C GLN A 612 -3.67 -11.52 25.69
N ARG A 613 -2.99 -11.36 26.83
CA ARG A 613 -2.51 -10.04 27.23
C ARG A 613 -1.60 -9.51 26.12
N PRO A 614 -1.75 -8.24 25.72
CA PRO A 614 -0.82 -7.65 24.78
C PRO A 614 0.60 -7.76 25.34
N THR A 615 1.59 -7.87 24.45
CA THR A 615 3.01 -7.84 24.82
C THR A 615 3.26 -6.66 25.75
N VAL A 616 3.92 -6.90 26.88
CA VAL A 616 4.18 -5.86 27.87
C VAL A 616 5.53 -5.23 27.55
N VAL A 617 5.50 -4.00 27.04
CA VAL A 617 6.70 -3.17 26.93
C VAL A 617 6.91 -2.48 28.27
N SER A 618 8.06 -2.72 28.90
CA SER A 618 8.41 -2.10 30.19
C SER A 618 8.92 -0.67 30.00
N ALA A 619 8.86 0.13 31.06
CA ALA A 619 9.36 1.50 31.04
C ALA A 619 10.86 1.54 30.64
N PRO A 620 11.32 2.61 29.96
CA PRO A 620 12.72 2.73 29.54
C PRO A 620 13.70 2.55 30.70
N ARG A 621 14.78 1.79 30.51
CA ARG A 621 15.75 1.51 31.56
C ARG A 621 16.52 2.78 31.94
N ARG A 622 16.80 2.93 33.24
CA ARG A 622 17.54 4.10 33.77
C ARG A 622 18.97 4.16 33.25
N ASP A 623 19.59 3.02 33.00
CA ASP A 623 21.00 2.93 32.59
C ASP A 623 21.24 3.51 31.20
N TRP A 624 20.26 3.43 30.30
CA TRP A 624 20.32 4.06 28.98
C TRP A 624 20.50 5.58 29.09
N TYR A 625 19.76 6.23 29.99
CA TYR A 625 19.93 7.68 30.24
C TYR A 625 21.25 8.01 30.94
N ARG A 626 21.71 7.14 31.85
CA ARG A 626 23.00 7.33 32.53
C ARG A 626 24.15 7.32 31.54
N ALA A 627 24.14 6.41 30.57
CA ALA A 627 25.13 6.38 29.50
C ALA A 627 25.12 7.68 28.67
N LEU A 628 23.94 8.20 28.30
CA LEU A 628 23.84 9.49 27.60
C LEU A 628 24.38 10.67 28.43
N VAL A 629 24.11 10.70 29.73
CA VAL A 629 24.65 11.73 30.63
C VAL A 629 26.18 11.63 30.71
N GLN A 630 26.72 10.42 30.77
CA GLN A 630 28.17 10.20 30.74
C GLN A 630 28.80 10.64 29.41
N ALA A 631 28.18 10.29 28.28
CA ALA A 631 28.61 10.73 26.96
C ALA A 631 28.64 12.26 26.86
N LYS A 632 27.55 12.93 27.28
CA LYS A 632 27.46 14.39 27.27
C LYS A 632 28.57 15.04 28.10
N ARG A 633 28.84 14.52 29.31
CA ARG A 633 29.94 15.02 30.16
C ARG A 633 31.32 14.85 29.52
N ALA A 634 31.54 13.74 28.82
CA ALA A 634 32.81 13.49 28.14
C ALA A 634 32.96 14.32 26.85
N LEU A 635 31.86 14.68 26.18
CA LEU A 635 31.87 15.47 24.94
C LEU A 635 31.99 16.98 25.17
N GLY A 636 31.72 17.47 26.39
CA GLY A 636 31.71 18.89 26.75
C GLY A 636 30.32 19.48 26.68
#